data_AF-A0A7C3XQD4-F1
#
_entry.id   AF-A0A7C3XQD4-F1
#
_cell.length_a   1.000
_cell.length_b   1.000
_cell.length_c   1.000
_cell.angle_alpha   90.00
_cell.angle_beta   90.00
_cell.angle_gamma   90.00
#
_symmetry.space_group_name_H-M   'P 1'
#
loop_
_entity.id
_entity.type
_entity.pdbx_description
1 polymer ?
#
loop_
_entity_poly.entity_id
_entity_poly.type
_entity_poly.pdbx_seq_one_letter_code
_entity_poly.pdbx_strand_id
1 'polypeptide(L)'
;MMLSIRRTCGMLDPHRPEATMRGLFAFFAGMAFVVSAGFAHAAQTPTAPAIDDTGIIRFAGLSFSVIHFDANWAMAGQRSDLKAEAGFPRRSKDTFELRGSFATRGGPAPMSFTQTVTGIDQPSFTYKASVTCAQPVPTNTLALLIDLPAERYGGQKVLVDGQAVALPQNFSAMSVLRRDRVKKLELPTATGRLTIEGEAGLYIQDDRQFGSSQFAVRISFNPGSGNITSASLELKISHVADASMRLPPEEPLIFKADETWRPMTHTLEIQPEGVLDFSFLLDAPAGKHGHLTVNGAHFEFDKRPGKPVRFYGTNLCFSANFPSREDAERIAAHLARAGYNCVRLHHYDYDLTDKKAADSTTLDAAQLDRLEYFIHCLKQKGIYINIDLYTFRQTRAHEIPELNRPVRDGYKALVPLLDSAMRNWQTFARNFLTHRNPYTQMTLAEDPVLVGICPLNEDPLSVNYNAAPDIRKLYDQRFEQWLKERNISATDDAQRRRLLARFLGELQIDGNRRTFAFLKQLGVKAPLTSVNCLDSMALTPVRAELEYVDNHAYWDHPGFPERPWSLPFRYRNQSAVAAGATVPRHMIPTRIAGKPFTTTEVNCCPPNRYRAESGPLLGAYAALQDWDGVFRFAHSHNIRNLQAPSAMNGFDAAADPISLLADRIAMLLFVRGDVSPGKRMVPFLVSDDTAYTAPMGWGQGYFPEAFQYLGLYTRVGSMHVDGPHPPVETFDIVVGQTTLNPKYYKNVRFAPGESSLIEAMLANRVVPPGAIDLAARKVVSDTGEITLDGSAGTFQVVTERTECFVIPDDRAVNGKAVSVSSKGGFAVVSVSSMDGRPIASSSRLLVVHLTDVQNTGTRYRNRTMTILEQWGSLPHLVRRATAQVTIAQAQQDAVRAWALDVGGKRVSEVEITRAPDGRIVFTADTSRGSLAYEITR
;
A
#
# COMPACT_ATOMS: atom_id res chain seq x y z
N MET A 1 -0.40 -37.34 41.63
CA MET A 1 -0.15 -36.53 42.85
C MET A 1 -0.03 -35.08 42.38
N MET A 2 -0.82 -34.09 42.83
CA MET A 2 -1.10 -33.61 44.21
C MET A 2 0.16 -33.06 44.89
N LEU A 3 0.22 -31.87 45.50
CA LEU A 3 -0.79 -30.86 45.95
C LEU A 3 -0.37 -29.40 45.57
N SER A 4 -1.26 -28.39 45.42
CA SER A 4 -1.76 -27.39 46.42
C SER A 4 -0.65 -26.50 47.07
N ILE A 5 -0.76 -25.18 47.36
CA ILE A 5 -1.85 -24.35 47.94
C ILE A 5 -1.91 -22.89 47.34
N ARG A 6 -2.92 -22.11 47.74
CA ARG A 6 -3.35 -20.75 47.30
C ARG A 6 -2.53 -19.53 47.81
N ARG A 7 -2.64 -18.43 47.04
CA ARG A 7 -2.79 -16.98 47.41
C ARG A 7 -1.85 -16.31 48.43
N THR A 8 -1.25 -15.20 47.98
CA THR A 8 -1.22 -13.89 48.70
C THR A 8 -1.38 -12.75 47.69
N CYS A 9 -1.73 -11.55 48.16
CA CYS A 9 -1.94 -10.35 47.33
C CYS A 9 -0.93 -9.26 47.70
N GLY A 10 -0.47 -8.47 46.72
CA GLY A 10 0.47 -7.36 46.91
C GLY A 10 0.35 -6.34 45.78
N MET A 11 0.59 -5.06 46.09
CA MET A 11 0.47 -3.92 45.17
C MET A 11 1.84 -3.35 44.77
N LEU A 12 1.84 -2.39 43.83
CA LEU A 12 3.00 -1.69 43.23
C LEU A 12 3.77 -2.57 42.21
N ASP A 13 4.35 -2.05 41.12
CA ASP A 13 4.80 -0.67 40.79
C ASP A 13 4.38 -0.29 39.34
N PRO A 14 3.87 0.94 39.08
CA PRO A 14 3.42 1.38 37.74
C PRO A 14 4.53 1.77 36.74
N HIS A 15 5.81 1.87 37.12
CA HIS A 15 6.85 2.51 36.29
C HIS A 15 7.52 1.65 35.19
N ARG A 16 6.79 0.76 34.50
CA ARG A 16 7.30 0.00 33.32
C ARG A 16 6.30 -0.07 32.15
N PRO A 17 6.56 0.60 31.01
CA PRO A 17 5.63 0.63 29.87
C PRO A 17 5.41 -0.70 29.12
N GLU A 18 6.32 -1.68 29.26
CA GLU A 18 6.36 -2.86 28.38
C GLU A 18 5.23 -3.89 28.59
N ALA A 19 4.53 -3.85 29.73
CA ALA A 19 3.68 -4.96 30.16
C ALA A 19 2.39 -5.15 29.32
N THR A 20 1.85 -4.08 28.72
CA THR A 20 0.57 -4.13 27.97
C THR A 20 0.71 -4.38 26.46
N MET A 21 1.91 -4.36 25.88
CA MET A 21 2.11 -4.72 24.46
C MET A 21 2.21 -6.24 24.22
N ARG A 22 2.62 -7.02 25.24
CA ARG A 22 2.97 -8.44 25.08
C ARG A 22 1.78 -9.37 24.77
N GLY A 23 0.54 -8.88 24.89
CA GLY A 23 -0.67 -9.60 24.51
C GLY A 23 -1.28 -9.20 23.14
N LEU A 24 -0.77 -8.15 22.47
CA LEU A 24 -1.46 -7.54 21.32
C LEU A 24 -0.82 -7.82 19.94
N PHE A 25 0.47 -8.16 19.88
CA PHE A 25 1.24 -8.11 18.62
C PHE A 25 1.93 -9.44 18.23
N ALA A 26 1.24 -10.56 18.50
CA ALA A 26 1.62 -11.87 17.97
C ALA A 26 0.66 -12.32 16.85
N PHE A 27 1.15 -13.22 16.00
CA PHE A 27 0.37 -13.95 14.98
C PHE A 27 -0.10 -13.13 13.76
N PHE A 28 0.80 -12.99 12.78
CA PHE A 28 0.51 -13.25 11.36
C PHE A 28 1.37 -14.45 10.93
N ALA A 29 1.29 -15.55 11.68
CA ALA A 29 2.24 -16.66 11.63
C ALA A 29 1.66 -17.87 10.88
N GLY A 30 1.44 -17.72 9.57
CA GLY A 30 1.24 -18.86 8.68
C GLY A 30 2.52 -19.68 8.57
N MET A 31 2.59 -20.79 9.32
CA MET A 31 3.71 -21.75 9.42
C MET A 31 5.03 -21.23 10.02
N ALA A 32 5.34 -21.64 11.26
CA ALA A 32 6.70 -21.65 11.81
C ALA A 32 6.87 -22.66 12.97
N PHE A 33 7.78 -23.63 12.80
CA PHE A 33 8.31 -24.59 13.80
C PHE A 33 9.42 -25.38 13.08
N VAL A 34 10.63 -25.67 13.57
CA VAL A 34 11.39 -25.35 14.81
C VAL A 34 12.88 -25.11 14.35
N VAL A 35 13.94 -24.76 15.09
CA VAL A 35 14.30 -24.65 16.53
C VAL A 35 14.98 -23.28 16.75
N SER A 36 15.59 -23.02 17.93
CA SER A 36 16.16 -21.71 18.32
C SER A 36 17.57 -21.76 18.95
N ALA A 37 18.50 -20.96 18.44
CA ALA A 37 19.65 -20.34 19.14
C ALA A 37 20.32 -19.31 18.18
N GLY A 38 20.95 -18.21 18.62
CA GLY A 38 21.05 -17.61 19.96
C GLY A 38 21.90 -16.32 19.92
N PHE A 39 21.74 -15.46 20.95
CA PHE A 39 22.56 -14.29 21.31
C PHE A 39 22.76 -13.12 20.32
N ALA A 40 22.63 -11.91 20.87
CA ALA A 40 23.40 -10.76 20.39
C ALA A 40 24.84 -10.86 20.89
N HIS A 41 25.81 -10.63 20.01
CA HIS A 41 27.23 -10.52 20.33
C HIS A 41 27.89 -9.50 19.40
N ALA A 42 29.08 -9.01 19.78
CA ALA A 42 29.92 -8.22 18.86
C ALA A 42 30.16 -9.02 17.58
N ALA A 43 30.23 -8.33 16.43
CA ALA A 43 30.14 -8.94 15.09
C ALA A 43 31.25 -9.96 14.78
N GLN A 44 31.05 -11.20 15.22
CA GLN A 44 31.87 -12.34 14.86
C GLN A 44 31.63 -12.68 13.38
N THR A 45 32.71 -12.97 12.67
CA THR A 45 32.62 -13.53 11.32
C THR A 45 31.80 -14.82 11.37
N PRO A 46 30.76 -15.01 10.53
CA PRO A 46 30.04 -16.27 10.47
C PRO A 46 31.01 -17.37 10.03
N THR A 47 31.30 -18.29 10.94
CA THR A 47 32.31 -19.36 10.75
C THR A 47 31.87 -20.47 9.80
N ALA A 48 30.62 -20.45 9.35
CA ALA A 48 29.99 -21.47 8.52
C ALA A 48 28.83 -20.87 7.70
N PRO A 49 28.49 -21.44 6.53
CA PRO A 49 27.24 -21.14 5.81
C PRO A 49 26.01 -21.71 6.51
N ALA A 50 24.98 -20.89 6.71
CA ALA A 50 23.66 -21.37 7.11
C ALA A 50 22.85 -21.73 5.87
N ILE A 51 22.33 -22.96 5.78
CA ILE A 51 21.61 -23.47 4.59
C ILE A 51 20.22 -23.95 5.04
N ASP A 52 19.14 -23.39 4.48
CA ASP A 52 17.77 -23.83 4.78
C ASP A 52 17.36 -25.07 3.96
N ASP A 53 16.18 -25.63 4.23
CA ASP A 53 15.75 -26.88 3.59
C ASP A 53 15.37 -26.75 2.10
N THR A 54 15.27 -25.52 1.58
CA THR A 54 15.19 -25.27 0.13
C THR A 54 16.56 -25.14 -0.52
N GLY A 55 17.65 -25.21 0.27
CA GLY A 55 19.03 -25.10 -0.20
C GLY A 55 19.53 -23.66 -0.39
N ILE A 56 18.74 -22.65 -0.01
CA ILE A 56 19.21 -21.26 -0.01
C ILE A 56 20.33 -21.13 1.02
N ILE A 57 21.47 -20.59 0.59
CA ILE A 57 22.63 -20.38 1.45
C ILE A 57 22.60 -18.94 1.97
N ARG A 58 22.95 -18.77 3.25
CA ARG A 58 23.18 -17.49 3.91
C ARG A 58 24.58 -17.48 4.49
N PHE A 59 25.45 -16.61 3.97
CA PHE A 59 26.85 -16.54 4.36
C PHE A 59 27.39 -15.12 4.21
N ALA A 60 28.25 -14.69 5.13
CA ALA A 60 28.82 -13.33 5.19
C ALA A 60 27.80 -12.16 5.13
N GLY A 61 26.54 -12.40 5.50
CA GLY A 61 25.44 -11.42 5.40
C GLY A 61 24.71 -11.39 4.06
N LEU A 62 25.09 -12.23 3.10
CA LEU A 62 24.47 -12.34 1.77
C LEU A 62 23.68 -13.65 1.61
N SER A 63 22.74 -13.67 0.67
CA SER A 63 21.87 -14.82 0.38
C SER A 63 22.10 -15.30 -1.05
N PHE A 64 22.23 -16.60 -1.24
CA PHE A 64 22.53 -17.25 -2.53
C PHE A 64 21.40 -18.20 -2.90
N SER A 65 20.87 -18.12 -4.12
CA SER A 65 19.76 -18.96 -4.58
C SER A 65 19.71 -19.06 -6.11
N VAL A 66 19.39 -20.23 -6.65
CA VAL A 66 19.30 -20.43 -8.11
C VAL A 66 18.03 -19.79 -8.68
N ILE A 67 18.18 -19.14 -9.83
CA ILE A 67 17.10 -18.52 -10.62
C ILE A 67 17.14 -19.01 -12.07
N HIS A 68 15.95 -19.12 -12.67
CA HIS A 68 15.72 -19.39 -14.08
C HIS A 68 14.81 -18.31 -14.67
N PHE A 69 15.19 -17.80 -15.84
CA PHE A 69 14.37 -16.95 -16.69
C PHE A 69 14.17 -17.64 -18.03
N ASP A 70 12.92 -17.88 -18.40
CA ASP A 70 12.55 -18.44 -19.71
C ASP A 70 12.77 -17.44 -20.86
N ALA A 71 12.45 -17.85 -22.08
CA ALA A 71 12.52 -16.98 -23.26
C ALA A 71 11.67 -15.70 -23.16
N ASN A 72 10.62 -15.68 -22.32
CA ASN A 72 9.71 -14.57 -22.09
C ASN A 72 10.11 -13.68 -20.90
N TRP A 73 11.25 -13.96 -20.25
CA TRP A 73 11.66 -13.36 -18.97
C TRP A 73 10.71 -13.63 -17.79
N ALA A 74 9.90 -14.69 -17.87
CA ALA A 74 9.13 -15.18 -16.73
C ALA A 74 10.04 -15.97 -15.78
N MET A 75 10.05 -15.57 -14.50
CA MET A 75 10.95 -16.12 -13.49
C MET A 75 10.41 -17.39 -12.83
N ALA A 76 11.28 -18.39 -12.69
CA ALA A 76 11.18 -19.45 -11.69
C ALA A 76 12.46 -19.47 -10.84
N GLY A 77 12.42 -20.06 -9.64
CA GLY A 77 13.64 -20.16 -8.84
C GLY A 77 13.51 -20.95 -7.56
N GLN A 78 14.67 -21.19 -6.95
CA GLN A 78 14.83 -21.96 -5.73
C GLN A 78 14.00 -21.44 -4.55
N ARG A 79 13.75 -20.12 -4.49
CA ARG A 79 12.97 -19.46 -3.44
C ARG A 79 11.44 -19.66 -3.54
N SER A 80 10.92 -20.08 -4.69
CA SER A 80 9.48 -20.03 -4.99
C SER A 80 8.91 -21.28 -5.65
N ASP A 81 9.72 -22.05 -6.37
CA ASP A 81 9.25 -23.12 -7.27
C ASP A 81 9.90 -24.48 -7.02
N LEU A 82 10.89 -24.56 -6.12
CA LEU A 82 11.55 -25.81 -5.81
C LEU A 82 10.62 -26.76 -5.04
N LYS A 83 10.50 -27.99 -5.54
CA LYS A 83 9.95 -29.15 -4.83
C LYS A 83 11.06 -30.15 -4.59
N ALA A 84 11.40 -30.40 -3.32
CA ALA A 84 12.40 -31.40 -2.95
C ALA A 84 11.94 -32.83 -3.29
N GLU A 85 12.88 -33.71 -3.60
CA GLU A 85 12.68 -35.14 -3.76
C GLU A 85 12.46 -35.81 -2.38
N ALA A 86 11.70 -36.91 -2.34
CA ALA A 86 11.46 -37.64 -1.09
C ALA A 86 12.79 -38.11 -0.45
N GLY A 87 13.02 -37.77 0.82
CA GLY A 87 14.28 -38.06 1.50
C GLY A 87 15.42 -37.08 1.16
N PHE A 88 15.09 -35.88 0.66
CA PHE A 88 15.96 -34.71 0.58
C PHE A 88 15.27 -33.48 1.21
N PRO A 89 16.03 -32.48 1.71
CA PRO A 89 17.49 -32.43 1.77
C PRO A 89 18.09 -33.44 2.76
N ARG A 90 19.36 -33.76 2.57
CA ARG A 90 20.17 -34.58 3.48
C ARG A 90 21.28 -33.72 4.07
N ARG A 91 21.55 -33.91 5.35
CA ARG A 91 22.54 -33.14 6.11
C ARG A 91 23.48 -34.12 6.83
N SER A 92 24.77 -33.97 6.59
CA SER A 92 25.85 -34.57 7.39
C SER A 92 26.49 -33.47 8.27
N LYS A 93 27.60 -33.76 8.94
CA LYS A 93 28.39 -32.73 9.65
C LYS A 93 28.96 -31.67 8.68
N ASP A 94 29.41 -32.11 7.51
CA ASP A 94 30.18 -31.29 6.56
C ASP A 94 29.50 -31.13 5.19
N THR A 95 28.40 -31.84 4.94
CA THR A 95 27.73 -31.90 3.65
C THR A 95 26.24 -31.57 3.74
N PHE A 96 25.77 -30.71 2.86
CA PHE A 96 24.36 -30.55 2.53
C PHE A 96 24.12 -31.09 1.12
N GLU A 97 23.16 -32.00 0.96
CA GLU A 97 22.69 -32.48 -0.35
C GLU A 97 21.21 -32.17 -0.52
N LEU A 98 20.83 -31.75 -1.71
CA LEU A 98 19.46 -31.49 -2.11
C LEU A 98 19.23 -32.01 -3.52
N ARG A 99 18.11 -32.71 -3.70
CA ARG A 99 17.56 -33.07 -5.00
C ARG A 99 16.10 -32.64 -5.05
N GLY A 100 15.62 -32.37 -6.26
CA GLY A 100 14.25 -31.95 -6.47
C GLY A 100 14.03 -31.51 -7.91
N SER A 101 13.03 -30.67 -8.12
CA SER A 101 12.81 -29.97 -9.38
C SER A 101 12.25 -28.58 -9.14
N PHE A 102 12.46 -27.67 -10.08
CA PHE A 102 11.71 -26.42 -10.15
C PHE A 102 10.96 -26.31 -11.48
N ALA A 103 9.72 -25.82 -11.43
CA ALA A 103 8.89 -25.66 -12.61
C ALA A 103 9.47 -24.57 -13.52
N THR A 104 9.67 -24.87 -14.80
CA THR A 104 10.01 -23.86 -15.80
C THR A 104 8.77 -22.98 -16.05
N ARG A 105 8.95 -21.66 -16.15
CA ARG A 105 7.95 -20.84 -16.84
C ARG A 105 8.09 -21.10 -18.34
N GLY A 106 6.99 -21.17 -19.08
CA GLY A 106 6.96 -21.38 -20.53
C GLY A 106 7.49 -22.73 -21.07
N GLY A 107 8.27 -23.50 -20.30
CA GLY A 107 8.90 -24.74 -20.73
C GLY A 107 7.98 -25.98 -20.65
N PRO A 108 8.31 -27.06 -21.38
CA PRO A 108 7.46 -28.25 -21.49
C PRO A 108 7.53 -29.19 -20.27
N ALA A 109 8.53 -29.03 -19.40
CA ALA A 109 8.73 -29.86 -18.21
C ALA A 109 9.52 -29.08 -17.13
N PRO A 110 9.41 -29.46 -15.84
CA PRO A 110 10.30 -28.96 -14.78
C PRO A 110 11.78 -29.30 -15.06
N MET A 111 12.69 -28.46 -14.58
CA MET A 111 14.10 -28.82 -14.50
C MET A 111 14.31 -29.70 -13.26
N SER A 112 14.89 -30.89 -13.43
CA SER A 112 15.47 -31.64 -12.31
C SER A 112 16.68 -30.86 -11.79
N PHE A 113 16.77 -30.69 -10.48
CA PHE A 113 17.80 -29.89 -9.80
C PHE A 113 18.54 -30.73 -8.77
N THR A 114 19.87 -30.65 -8.77
CA THR A 114 20.69 -31.18 -7.68
C THR A 114 21.65 -30.11 -7.16
N GLN A 115 21.87 -30.11 -5.85
CA GLN A 115 22.81 -29.24 -5.16
C GLN A 115 23.57 -30.04 -4.11
N THR A 116 24.88 -29.83 -4.06
CA THR A 116 25.76 -30.33 -2.99
C THR A 116 26.60 -29.17 -2.48
N VAL A 117 26.70 -29.05 -1.15
CA VAL A 117 27.58 -28.08 -0.49
C VAL A 117 28.44 -28.84 0.49
N THR A 118 29.77 -28.69 0.41
CA THR A 118 30.76 -29.41 1.23
C THR A 118 31.73 -28.41 1.86
N GLY A 119 32.14 -28.60 3.11
CA GLY A 119 32.81 -27.56 3.91
C GLY A 119 31.82 -26.75 4.76
N ILE A 120 30.63 -27.27 5.06
CA ILE A 120 29.56 -26.46 5.70
C ILE A 120 29.80 -26.16 7.18
N ASP A 121 30.85 -26.71 7.80
CA ASP A 121 31.30 -26.33 9.15
C ASP A 121 32.48 -25.33 9.15
N GLN A 122 32.85 -24.81 7.96
CA GLN A 122 34.03 -23.96 7.74
C GLN A 122 33.69 -22.61 7.06
N PRO A 123 34.56 -21.59 7.20
CA PRO A 123 34.42 -20.31 6.50
C PRO A 123 34.85 -20.40 5.01
N SER A 124 34.96 -21.62 4.46
CA SER A 124 35.29 -21.91 3.07
C SER A 124 34.61 -23.23 2.68
N PHE A 125 33.71 -23.18 1.71
CA PHE A 125 32.94 -24.32 1.23
C PHE A 125 32.92 -24.40 -0.30
N THR A 126 32.71 -25.59 -0.84
CA THR A 126 32.46 -25.83 -2.26
C THR A 126 30.96 -25.97 -2.49
N TYR A 127 30.40 -25.10 -3.33
CA TYR A 127 29.05 -25.20 -3.87
C TYR A 127 29.12 -25.90 -5.23
N LYS A 128 28.34 -26.98 -5.40
CA LYS A 128 28.06 -27.59 -6.68
C LYS A 128 26.56 -27.62 -6.91
N ALA A 129 26.13 -27.30 -8.12
CA ALA A 129 24.76 -27.50 -8.56
C ALA A 129 24.72 -27.96 -10.02
N SER A 130 23.68 -28.71 -10.36
CA SER A 130 23.36 -29.05 -11.74
C SER A 130 21.87 -29.07 -11.99
N VAL A 131 21.49 -28.85 -13.24
CA VAL A 131 20.16 -29.12 -13.75
C VAL A 131 20.21 -30.13 -14.89
N THR A 132 19.17 -30.94 -15.00
CA THR A 132 18.89 -31.78 -16.17
C THR A 132 17.43 -31.64 -16.57
N CYS A 133 17.18 -31.62 -17.88
CA CYS A 133 15.87 -31.40 -18.48
C CYS A 133 15.57 -32.56 -19.43
N ALA A 134 14.40 -33.17 -19.32
CA ALA A 134 13.99 -34.29 -20.20
C ALA A 134 13.81 -33.87 -21.67
N GLN A 135 13.65 -32.57 -21.91
CA GLN A 135 13.63 -31.92 -23.23
C GLN A 135 14.42 -30.60 -23.14
N PRO A 136 14.95 -30.05 -24.25
CA PRO A 136 15.67 -28.78 -24.22
C PRO A 136 14.76 -27.61 -23.79
N VAL A 137 15.18 -26.82 -22.80
CA VAL A 137 14.40 -25.69 -22.27
C VAL A 137 14.99 -24.35 -22.75
N PRO A 138 14.23 -23.54 -23.53
CA PRO A 138 14.63 -22.19 -23.91
C PRO A 138 14.80 -21.28 -22.69
N THR A 139 16.01 -20.74 -22.52
CA THR A 139 16.45 -20.05 -21.30
C THR A 139 17.19 -18.76 -21.62
N ASN A 140 16.71 -17.62 -21.09
CA ASN A 140 17.41 -16.34 -21.17
C ASN A 140 18.47 -16.19 -20.06
N THR A 141 18.28 -16.82 -18.90
CA THR A 141 19.29 -16.89 -17.82
C THR A 141 19.03 -18.08 -16.89
N LEU A 142 20.06 -18.87 -16.62
CA LEU A 142 20.14 -19.80 -15.48
C LEU A 142 21.38 -19.44 -14.65
N ALA A 143 21.19 -19.01 -13.41
CA ALA A 143 22.25 -18.45 -12.58
C ALA A 143 22.04 -18.68 -11.08
N LEU A 144 23.14 -18.68 -10.33
CA LEU A 144 23.12 -18.42 -8.89
C LEU A 144 23.00 -16.91 -8.68
N LEU A 145 21.90 -16.47 -8.07
CA LEU A 145 21.64 -15.07 -7.71
C LEU A 145 22.17 -14.75 -6.31
N ILE A 146 22.81 -13.60 -6.18
CA ILE A 146 23.15 -12.91 -4.93
C ILE A 146 22.55 -11.50 -4.98
N ASP A 147 21.72 -11.16 -4.00
CA ASP A 147 21.13 -9.82 -3.87
C ASP A 147 22.08 -8.91 -3.07
N LEU A 148 22.48 -7.77 -3.63
CA LEU A 148 23.29 -6.76 -2.96
C LEU A 148 22.45 -5.50 -2.69
N PRO A 149 22.02 -5.20 -1.45
CA PRO A 149 21.22 -4.01 -1.14
C PRO A 149 21.90 -2.72 -1.60
N ALA A 150 21.25 -1.94 -2.47
CA ALA A 150 21.86 -0.77 -3.12
C ALA A 150 22.16 0.36 -2.11
N GLU A 151 21.51 0.35 -0.94
CA GLU A 151 21.81 1.20 0.21
C GLU A 151 23.13 0.86 0.93
N ARG A 152 23.61 -0.38 0.81
CA ARG A 152 24.90 -0.85 1.39
C ARG A 152 26.02 -0.92 0.36
N TYR A 153 25.66 -1.26 -0.87
CA TYR A 153 26.60 -1.52 -1.96
C TYR A 153 26.69 -0.37 -2.97
N GLY A 154 25.75 0.58 -2.98
CA GLY A 154 25.88 1.81 -3.77
C GLY A 154 27.11 2.62 -3.32
N GLY A 155 27.83 3.17 -4.31
CA GLY A 155 29.10 3.87 -4.09
C GLY A 155 30.29 2.94 -3.79
N GLN A 156 30.06 1.66 -3.49
CA GLN A 156 31.11 0.69 -3.21
C GLN A 156 31.73 0.14 -4.49
N LYS A 157 32.79 -0.66 -4.32
CA LYS A 157 33.45 -1.41 -5.39
C LYS A 157 33.44 -2.90 -5.07
N VAL A 158 33.33 -3.72 -6.10
CA VAL A 158 33.59 -5.17 -6.07
C VAL A 158 34.81 -5.46 -6.94
N LEU A 159 35.54 -6.56 -6.70
CA LEU A 159 36.63 -6.96 -7.60
C LEU A 159 36.19 -8.14 -8.46
N VAL A 160 36.50 -8.08 -9.76
CA VAL A 160 36.24 -9.15 -10.73
C VAL A 160 37.55 -9.45 -11.44
N ASP A 161 38.08 -10.65 -11.25
CA ASP A 161 39.44 -11.05 -11.68
C ASP A 161 40.52 -9.99 -11.29
N GLY A 162 40.37 -9.44 -10.08
CA GLY A 162 41.24 -8.38 -9.53
C GLY A 162 40.93 -6.95 -10.01
N GLN A 163 40.10 -6.77 -11.04
CA GLN A 163 39.71 -5.44 -11.53
C GLN A 163 38.55 -4.86 -10.70
N ALA A 164 38.69 -3.61 -10.25
CA ALA A 164 37.67 -2.95 -9.44
C ALA A 164 36.50 -2.42 -10.30
N VAL A 165 35.29 -2.90 -10.00
CA VAL A 165 34.03 -2.50 -10.65
C VAL A 165 33.21 -1.69 -9.65
N ALA A 166 32.87 -0.45 -10.01
CA ALA A 166 32.08 0.44 -9.16
C ALA A 166 30.58 0.15 -9.28
N LEU A 167 29.89 0.13 -8.15
CA LEU A 167 28.43 0.00 -8.07
C LEU A 167 27.82 1.41 -7.90
N PRO A 168 27.03 1.93 -8.87
CA PRO A 168 26.57 3.32 -8.86
C PRO A 168 25.80 3.71 -7.58
N GLN A 169 26.15 4.85 -6.95
CA GLN A 169 25.45 5.33 -5.75
C GLN A 169 23.96 5.58 -6.02
N ASN A 170 23.67 6.28 -7.11
CA ASN A 170 22.33 6.46 -7.68
C ASN A 170 22.19 5.53 -8.89
N PHE A 171 20.95 5.22 -9.30
CA PHE A 171 20.72 4.48 -10.54
C PHE A 171 21.28 5.27 -11.75
N SER A 172 21.85 4.56 -12.73
CA SER A 172 22.35 5.16 -13.98
C SER A 172 22.10 4.28 -15.21
N ALA A 173 22.34 2.97 -15.10
CA ALA A 173 22.06 2.00 -16.15
C ALA A 173 21.78 0.61 -15.55
N MET A 174 20.88 -0.15 -16.17
CA MET A 174 20.51 -1.50 -15.74
C MET A 174 21.69 -2.49 -15.76
N SER A 175 22.62 -2.36 -16.70
CA SER A 175 23.80 -3.24 -16.83
C SER A 175 25.04 -2.58 -16.24
N VAL A 176 25.46 -2.99 -15.04
CA VAL A 176 26.70 -2.49 -14.41
C VAL A 176 27.92 -3.21 -14.96
N LEU A 177 27.84 -4.53 -15.12
CA LEU A 177 28.92 -5.36 -15.70
C LEU A 177 28.36 -6.64 -16.30
N ARG A 178 28.78 -7.00 -17.51
CA ARG A 178 28.60 -8.35 -18.09
C ARG A 178 29.93 -8.92 -18.58
N ARG A 179 30.18 -10.20 -18.29
CA ARG A 179 31.34 -10.99 -18.72
C ARG A 179 30.91 -12.44 -18.93
N ASP A 180 31.29 -13.05 -20.05
CA ASP A 180 30.86 -14.43 -20.37
C ASP A 180 31.70 -15.49 -19.64
N ARG A 181 32.88 -15.12 -19.14
CA ARG A 181 33.72 -15.91 -18.24
C ARG A 181 34.49 -14.99 -17.30
N VAL A 182 34.47 -15.30 -16.01
CA VAL A 182 35.36 -14.77 -14.95
C VAL A 182 35.91 -15.97 -14.18
N LYS A 183 36.96 -15.77 -13.37
CA LYS A 183 37.54 -16.80 -12.48
C LYS A 183 37.31 -16.52 -11.00
N LYS A 184 37.21 -15.24 -10.63
CA LYS A 184 37.12 -14.78 -9.23
C LYS A 184 36.26 -13.52 -9.10
N LEU A 185 35.34 -13.54 -8.16
CA LEU A 185 34.54 -12.40 -7.71
C LEU A 185 34.80 -12.16 -6.21
N GLU A 186 35.07 -10.92 -5.84
CA GLU A 186 35.34 -10.53 -4.45
C GLU A 186 34.39 -9.40 -4.04
N LEU A 187 33.56 -9.69 -3.04
CA LEU A 187 32.51 -8.80 -2.54
C LEU A 187 32.90 -8.26 -1.15
N PRO A 188 32.75 -6.95 -0.89
CA PRO A 188 32.94 -6.41 0.45
C PRO A 188 31.77 -6.81 1.36
N THR A 189 32.06 -7.05 2.64
CA THR A 189 31.06 -7.44 3.66
C THR A 189 31.28 -6.68 4.97
N ALA A 190 30.39 -6.85 5.96
CA ALA A 190 30.52 -6.16 7.25
C ALA A 190 31.80 -6.52 8.03
N THR A 191 32.33 -7.74 7.89
CA THR A 191 33.50 -8.22 8.67
C THR A 191 34.78 -8.39 7.84
N GLY A 192 34.68 -8.44 6.51
CA GLY A 192 35.82 -8.62 5.60
C GLY A 192 35.44 -8.89 4.15
N ARG A 193 36.25 -9.67 3.43
CA ARG A 193 35.99 -10.08 2.05
C ARG A 193 35.24 -11.41 1.99
N LEU A 194 34.20 -11.47 1.17
CA LEU A 194 33.68 -12.70 0.59
C LEU A 194 34.35 -12.92 -0.78
N THR A 195 34.94 -14.09 -0.99
CA THR A 195 35.57 -14.52 -2.24
C THR A 195 34.78 -15.67 -2.85
N ILE A 196 34.51 -15.60 -4.15
CA ILE A 196 33.86 -16.65 -4.94
C ILE A 196 34.78 -16.98 -6.12
N GLU A 197 35.25 -18.23 -6.18
CA GLU A 197 36.22 -18.74 -7.16
C GLU A 197 35.59 -19.86 -8.00
N GLY A 198 35.75 -19.81 -9.32
CA GLY A 198 35.22 -20.78 -10.27
C GLY A 198 34.98 -20.15 -11.64
N GLU A 199 35.06 -20.95 -12.70
CA GLU A 199 34.93 -20.44 -14.08
C GLU A 199 33.47 -20.39 -14.53
N ALA A 200 32.88 -19.19 -14.48
CA ALA A 200 31.47 -18.96 -14.77
C ALA A 200 31.26 -17.62 -15.48
N GLY A 201 30.10 -17.46 -16.14
CA GLY A 201 29.66 -16.14 -16.60
C GLY A 201 29.21 -15.26 -15.43
N LEU A 202 29.38 -13.94 -15.55
CA LEU A 202 29.00 -12.98 -14.53
C LEU A 202 28.19 -11.82 -15.12
N TYR A 203 27.01 -11.56 -14.53
CA TYR A 203 26.22 -10.37 -14.82
C TYR A 203 25.84 -9.65 -13.52
N ILE A 204 26.22 -8.36 -13.42
CA ILE A 204 25.82 -7.46 -12.33
C ILE A 204 24.78 -6.49 -12.91
N GLN A 205 23.53 -6.67 -12.48
CA GLN A 205 22.38 -5.87 -12.88
C GLN A 205 21.99 -4.89 -11.77
N ASP A 206 21.57 -3.68 -12.10
CA ASP A 206 20.98 -2.72 -11.17
C ASP A 206 19.44 -2.80 -11.25
N ASP A 207 18.82 -3.49 -10.28
CA ASP A 207 17.39 -3.77 -10.28
C ASP A 207 16.54 -2.52 -9.92
N ARG A 208 17.16 -1.38 -9.61
CA ARG A 208 16.46 -0.10 -9.41
C ARG A 208 15.75 0.39 -10.68
N GLN A 209 16.17 -0.09 -11.86
CA GLN A 209 15.42 0.05 -13.12
C GLN A 209 13.99 -0.47 -13.01
N PHE A 210 13.77 -1.51 -12.20
CA PHE A 210 12.48 -2.19 -12.01
C PHE A 210 11.81 -1.83 -10.67
N GLY A 211 12.22 -0.72 -10.04
CA GLY A 211 11.67 -0.27 -8.75
C GLY A 211 12.14 -1.06 -7.52
N SER A 212 13.09 -1.98 -7.69
CA SER A 212 13.75 -2.68 -6.58
C SER A 212 14.80 -1.78 -5.88
N SER A 213 15.43 -2.27 -4.82
CA SER A 213 16.42 -1.53 -4.01
C SER A 213 17.77 -2.26 -3.90
N GLN A 214 18.18 -2.97 -4.96
CA GLN A 214 19.34 -3.86 -4.96
C GLN A 214 20.06 -3.90 -6.31
N PHE A 215 21.29 -4.42 -6.30
CA PHE A 215 21.93 -5.00 -7.48
C PHE A 215 21.76 -6.53 -7.43
N ALA A 216 21.39 -7.14 -8.55
CA ALA A 216 21.40 -8.58 -8.73
C ALA A 216 22.74 -9.02 -9.33
N VAL A 217 23.54 -9.76 -8.55
CA VAL A 217 24.73 -10.44 -9.05
C VAL A 217 24.35 -11.86 -9.46
N ARG A 218 24.48 -12.16 -10.75
CA ARG A 218 24.09 -13.44 -11.35
C ARG A 218 25.35 -14.16 -11.84
N ILE A 219 25.66 -15.29 -11.22
CA ILE A 219 26.76 -16.17 -11.62
C ILE A 219 26.16 -17.30 -12.46
N SER A 220 26.43 -17.29 -13.76
CA SER A 220 25.80 -18.19 -14.74
C SER A 220 26.22 -19.64 -14.54
N PHE A 221 25.28 -20.56 -14.72
CA PHE A 221 25.59 -21.97 -14.99
C PHE A 221 26.27 -22.10 -16.36
N ASN A 222 26.83 -23.27 -16.66
CA ASN A 222 27.38 -23.61 -17.96
C ASN A 222 26.65 -24.82 -18.57
N PRO A 223 25.90 -24.67 -19.69
CA PRO A 223 25.47 -23.40 -20.29
C PRO A 223 24.48 -22.62 -19.41
N GLY A 224 24.52 -21.29 -19.49
CA GLY A 224 23.68 -20.39 -18.68
C GLY A 224 22.49 -19.77 -19.43
N SER A 225 22.35 -20.08 -20.72
CA SER A 225 21.30 -19.59 -21.61
C SER A 225 21.22 -20.47 -22.87
N GLY A 226 20.22 -20.22 -23.73
CA GLY A 226 19.92 -21.06 -24.89
C GLY A 226 19.01 -22.23 -24.53
N ASN A 227 19.07 -23.32 -25.31
CA ASN A 227 18.23 -24.50 -25.11
C ASN A 227 18.92 -25.50 -24.18
N ILE A 228 18.67 -25.39 -22.87
CA ILE A 228 19.35 -26.19 -21.84
C ILE A 228 18.75 -27.60 -21.78
N THR A 229 19.59 -28.62 -21.97
CA THR A 229 19.29 -30.04 -21.67
C THR A 229 19.98 -30.49 -20.39
N SER A 230 21.22 -30.05 -20.18
CA SER A 230 21.93 -30.11 -18.90
C SER A 230 22.77 -28.85 -18.73
N ALA A 231 22.99 -28.46 -17.47
CA ALA A 231 23.94 -27.40 -17.11
C ALA A 231 24.45 -27.60 -15.69
N SER A 232 25.65 -27.09 -15.39
CA SER A 232 26.23 -27.16 -14.04
C SER A 232 26.92 -25.87 -13.63
N LEU A 233 27.15 -25.73 -12.32
CA LEU A 233 27.91 -24.65 -11.71
C LEU A 233 28.69 -25.22 -10.52
N GLU A 234 30.00 -25.01 -10.51
CA GLU A 234 30.89 -25.35 -9.39
C GLU A 234 31.66 -24.11 -8.97
N LEU A 235 31.57 -23.77 -7.69
CA LEU A 235 32.16 -22.58 -7.08
C LEU A 235 32.77 -22.95 -5.73
N LYS A 236 33.96 -22.44 -5.44
CA LYS A 236 34.48 -22.36 -4.08
C LYS A 236 34.12 -20.99 -3.50
N ILE A 237 33.47 -20.96 -2.35
CA ILE A 237 33.02 -19.73 -1.68
C ILE A 237 33.68 -19.67 -0.31
N SER A 238 34.33 -18.56 0.00
CA SER A 238 35.08 -18.39 1.26
C SER A 238 35.00 -16.97 1.79
N HIS A 239 35.09 -16.81 3.11
CA HIS A 239 35.15 -15.51 3.78
C HIS A 239 36.43 -15.37 4.59
N VAL A 240 37.05 -14.20 4.52
CA VAL A 240 38.19 -13.82 5.35
C VAL A 240 38.01 -12.42 5.92
N ALA A 241 38.43 -12.22 7.17
CA ALA A 241 38.51 -10.90 7.76
C ALA A 241 39.59 -10.08 7.04
N ASP A 242 39.18 -9.04 6.30
CA ASP A 242 40.07 -8.15 5.56
C ASP A 242 39.53 -6.71 5.67
N ALA A 243 40.32 -5.83 6.26
CA ALA A 243 39.92 -4.43 6.49
C ALA A 243 39.79 -3.61 5.19
N SER A 244 40.52 -3.97 4.13
CA SER A 244 40.47 -3.27 2.82
C SER A 244 39.18 -3.51 2.05
N MET A 245 38.48 -4.60 2.38
CA MET A 245 37.22 -5.03 1.75
C MET A 245 36.06 -5.02 2.75
N ARG A 246 36.13 -4.23 3.84
CA ARG A 246 34.98 -4.00 4.71
C ARG A 246 34.03 -2.99 4.08
N LEU A 247 32.74 -3.32 4.08
CA LEU A 247 31.70 -2.30 3.98
C LEU A 247 31.84 -1.35 5.18
N PRO A 248 31.58 -0.03 5.00
CA PRO A 248 31.47 0.88 6.13
C PRO A 248 30.48 0.36 7.18
N PRO A 249 30.67 0.66 8.48
CA PRO A 249 29.65 0.35 9.48
C PRO A 249 28.33 1.06 9.13
N GLU A 250 27.21 0.43 9.43
CA GLU A 250 25.90 1.12 9.36
C GLU A 250 25.83 2.09 10.53
N GLU A 251 26.19 3.36 10.28
CA GLU A 251 26.04 4.42 11.26
C GLU A 251 24.54 4.68 11.50
N PRO A 252 24.03 4.42 12.72
CA PRO A 252 22.62 4.57 13.01
C PRO A 252 22.24 6.05 13.06
N LEU A 253 21.13 6.39 12.40
CA LEU A 253 20.57 7.73 12.44
C LEU A 253 19.61 7.82 13.63
N ILE A 254 20.00 8.58 14.65
CA ILE A 254 19.17 8.91 15.81
C ILE A 254 18.74 10.37 15.71
N PHE A 255 17.44 10.61 15.69
CA PHE A 255 16.87 11.95 15.60
C PHE A 255 16.94 12.69 16.93
N LYS A 256 17.40 13.93 16.90
CA LYS A 256 17.56 14.82 18.06
C LYS A 256 17.31 16.27 17.63
N ALA A 257 17.08 17.16 18.58
CA ALA A 257 17.04 18.60 18.30
C ALA A 257 18.44 19.12 17.92
N ASP A 258 18.54 19.81 16.79
CA ASP A 258 19.75 20.49 16.29
C ASP A 258 19.36 21.68 15.37
N GLU A 259 20.26 22.14 14.49
CA GLU A 259 19.99 23.25 13.56
C GLU A 259 19.11 22.87 12.36
N THR A 260 19.02 21.58 12.04
CA THR A 260 18.20 21.01 10.96
C THR A 260 16.86 20.52 11.50
N TRP A 261 16.83 20.02 12.73
CA TRP A 261 15.64 19.43 13.36
C TRP A 261 15.22 20.22 14.59
N ARG A 262 14.08 20.92 14.51
CA ARG A 262 13.57 21.76 15.61
C ARG A 262 12.44 21.05 16.37
N PRO A 263 12.37 21.16 17.72
CA PRO A 263 11.23 20.67 18.48
C PRO A 263 9.91 21.29 18.00
N MET A 264 8.87 20.46 17.92
CA MET A 264 7.50 20.88 17.60
C MET A 264 6.51 20.24 18.58
N THR A 265 5.59 21.06 19.11
CA THR A 265 4.53 20.61 20.02
C THR A 265 3.37 20.04 19.21
N HIS A 266 2.87 18.87 19.61
CA HIS A 266 1.65 18.28 19.05
C HIS A 266 0.42 18.65 19.88
N THR A 267 -0.73 18.82 19.23
CA THR A 267 -2.04 18.96 19.88
C THR A 267 -3.08 18.20 19.07
N LEU A 268 -4.07 17.63 19.78
CA LEU A 268 -5.25 17.03 19.16
C LEU A 268 -6.35 18.09 18.92
N GLU A 269 -6.39 19.18 19.69
CA GLU A 269 -7.47 20.17 19.55
C GLU A 269 -7.27 21.07 18.34
N ILE A 270 -8.31 21.16 17.52
CA ILE A 270 -8.42 22.08 16.38
C ILE A 270 -9.19 23.31 16.83
N GLN A 271 -8.60 24.49 16.61
CA GLN A 271 -9.14 25.79 16.97
C GLN A 271 -10.49 26.03 16.27
N PRO A 272 -11.61 26.12 17.02
CA PRO A 272 -12.93 26.42 16.45
C PRO A 272 -12.90 27.72 15.64
N GLU A 273 -13.57 27.72 14.48
CA GLU A 273 -13.67 28.85 13.53
C GLU A 273 -12.31 29.34 12.94
N GLY A 274 -11.21 28.74 13.36
CA GLY A 274 -9.87 28.93 12.81
C GLY A 274 -9.75 28.37 11.40
N VAL A 275 -8.70 28.75 10.67
CA VAL A 275 -8.54 28.37 9.26
C VAL A 275 -8.32 26.87 9.02
N LEU A 276 -8.05 26.10 10.08
CA LEU A 276 -7.93 24.63 10.05
C LEU A 276 -9.19 23.89 10.52
N ASP A 277 -10.27 24.61 10.85
CA ASP A 277 -11.60 24.06 11.13
C ASP A 277 -12.35 23.80 9.82
N PHE A 278 -12.41 22.54 9.42
CA PHE A 278 -13.00 22.07 8.17
C PHE A 278 -14.43 21.56 8.35
N SER A 279 -15.07 21.84 9.49
CA SER A 279 -16.47 21.43 9.75
C SER A 279 -17.50 22.01 8.76
N PHE A 280 -17.14 23.06 8.00
CA PHE A 280 -17.93 23.59 6.89
C PHE A 280 -18.13 22.60 5.73
N LEU A 281 -17.37 21.50 5.67
CA LEU A 281 -17.56 20.41 4.69
C LEU A 281 -18.62 19.37 5.12
N LEU A 282 -19.12 19.45 6.36
CA LEU A 282 -20.09 18.51 6.94
C LEU A 282 -21.47 19.15 7.01
N ASP A 283 -22.52 18.32 6.85
CA ASP A 283 -23.91 18.78 6.78
C ASP A 283 -24.78 18.04 7.81
N ALA A 284 -24.62 18.43 9.09
CA ALA A 284 -25.17 17.71 10.24
C ALA A 284 -26.71 17.85 10.43
N PRO A 285 -27.38 16.87 11.08
CA PRO A 285 -26.88 15.53 11.42
C PRO A 285 -26.83 14.60 10.20
N ALA A 286 -26.00 13.56 10.27
CA ALA A 286 -25.89 12.55 9.22
C ALA A 286 -27.20 11.78 9.03
N GLY A 287 -27.52 11.46 7.78
CA GLY A 287 -28.74 10.75 7.39
C GLY A 287 -29.99 11.63 7.28
N LYS A 288 -29.89 12.95 7.50
CA LYS A 288 -31.03 13.88 7.33
C LYS A 288 -31.58 13.91 5.90
N HIS A 289 -30.72 13.68 4.91
CA HIS A 289 -31.09 13.52 3.48
C HIS A 289 -31.58 12.10 3.13
N GLY A 290 -31.75 11.23 4.12
CA GLY A 290 -32.12 9.82 3.93
C GLY A 290 -30.94 8.96 3.48
N HIS A 291 -31.21 7.83 2.83
CA HIS A 291 -30.20 6.81 2.56
C HIS A 291 -29.31 7.17 1.38
N LEU A 292 -28.05 6.70 1.45
CA LEU A 292 -27.17 6.72 0.28
C LEU A 292 -27.61 5.67 -0.74
N THR A 293 -27.63 6.06 -2.00
CA THR A 293 -28.04 5.24 -3.15
C THR A 293 -27.00 5.36 -4.27
N VAL A 294 -26.94 4.35 -5.13
CA VAL A 294 -26.12 4.36 -6.35
C VAL A 294 -26.96 4.92 -7.50
N ASN A 295 -26.58 6.07 -8.04
CA ASN A 295 -27.18 6.66 -9.25
C ASN A 295 -26.15 6.64 -10.39
N GLY A 296 -26.15 5.55 -11.15
CA GLY A 296 -25.16 5.33 -12.21
C GLY A 296 -23.72 5.39 -11.69
N ALA A 297 -22.94 6.33 -12.19
CA ALA A 297 -21.53 6.49 -11.84
C ALA A 297 -21.28 7.15 -10.47
N HIS A 298 -22.31 7.56 -9.72
CA HIS A 298 -22.15 8.35 -8.48
C HIS A 298 -23.02 7.88 -7.31
N PHE A 299 -22.62 8.27 -6.10
CA PHE A 299 -23.51 8.22 -4.93
C PHE A 299 -24.40 9.47 -4.80
N GLU A 300 -25.66 9.26 -4.43
CA GLU A 300 -26.62 10.31 -4.08
C GLU A 300 -27.41 9.95 -2.82
N PHE A 301 -28.04 10.93 -2.15
CA PHE A 301 -28.99 10.67 -1.06
C PHE A 301 -30.43 10.67 -1.57
N ASP A 302 -31.27 9.74 -1.12
CA ASP A 302 -32.62 9.51 -1.65
C ASP A 302 -33.59 10.72 -1.55
N LYS A 303 -33.45 11.59 -0.54
CA LYS A 303 -34.21 12.86 -0.42
C LYS A 303 -33.47 14.07 -1.00
N ARG A 304 -32.32 13.86 -1.65
CA ARG A 304 -31.50 14.91 -2.28
C ARG A 304 -30.98 14.49 -3.68
N PRO A 305 -31.86 14.02 -4.59
CA PRO A 305 -31.48 13.51 -5.90
C PRO A 305 -30.86 14.58 -6.80
N GLY A 306 -30.09 14.15 -7.79
CA GLY A 306 -29.35 15.00 -8.73
C GLY A 306 -28.18 15.76 -8.10
N LYS A 307 -27.74 15.37 -6.88
CA LYS A 307 -26.63 16.00 -6.17
C LYS A 307 -25.66 14.94 -5.63
N PRO A 308 -24.57 14.64 -6.36
CA PRO A 308 -23.55 13.69 -5.94
C PRO A 308 -22.99 13.93 -4.53
N VAL A 309 -22.48 12.86 -3.91
CA VAL A 309 -21.94 12.83 -2.56
C VAL A 309 -20.50 12.32 -2.61
N ARG A 310 -19.55 13.14 -2.16
CA ARG A 310 -18.14 12.76 -2.02
C ARG A 310 -17.75 12.63 -0.55
N PHE A 311 -17.19 11.49 -0.17
CA PHE A 311 -16.70 11.24 1.18
C PHE A 311 -15.18 11.44 1.27
N TYR A 312 -14.73 12.23 2.25
CA TYR A 312 -13.36 12.13 2.74
C TYR A 312 -13.43 11.62 4.17
N GLY A 313 -13.10 10.34 4.33
CA GLY A 313 -13.27 9.63 5.58
C GLY A 313 -11.96 9.21 6.23
N THR A 314 -12.09 8.47 7.32
CA THR A 314 -10.93 7.88 8.00
C THR A 314 -11.30 6.62 8.76
N ASN A 315 -10.31 5.76 9.01
CA ASN A 315 -10.49 4.51 9.73
C ASN A 315 -10.22 4.70 11.23
N LEU A 316 -11.05 4.08 12.06
CA LEU A 316 -10.79 3.84 13.48
C LEU A 316 -10.67 2.34 13.71
N CYS A 317 -9.56 1.90 14.31
CA CYS A 317 -9.23 0.48 14.47
C CYS A 317 -9.26 0.04 15.94
N PHE A 318 -9.76 -1.19 16.19
CA PHE A 318 -9.78 -1.82 17.51
C PHE A 318 -10.42 -0.90 18.58
N SER A 319 -9.79 -0.77 19.75
CA SER A 319 -10.18 0.11 20.86
C SER A 319 -10.54 1.56 20.51
N ALA A 320 -10.07 2.11 19.38
CA ALA A 320 -10.44 3.47 18.95
C ALA A 320 -11.95 3.60 18.60
N ASN A 321 -12.64 2.49 18.34
CA ASN A 321 -14.08 2.45 18.12
C ASN A 321 -14.91 2.45 19.43
N PHE A 322 -14.28 2.29 20.60
CA PHE A 322 -14.96 2.08 21.88
C PHE A 322 -14.57 3.14 22.95
N PRO A 323 -14.77 4.44 22.67
CA PRO A 323 -14.46 5.52 23.60
C PRO A 323 -15.32 5.49 24.87
N SER A 324 -14.92 6.28 25.88
CA SER A 324 -15.84 6.71 26.94
C SER A 324 -16.91 7.66 26.38
N ARG A 325 -17.97 7.99 27.13
CA ARG A 325 -19.00 8.94 26.62
C ARG A 325 -18.44 10.35 26.42
N GLU A 326 -17.65 10.83 27.37
CA GLU A 326 -16.91 12.10 27.28
C GLU A 326 -15.94 12.12 26.09
N ASP A 327 -15.19 11.03 25.88
CA ASP A 327 -14.34 10.88 24.70
C ASP A 327 -15.14 10.82 23.39
N ALA A 328 -16.30 10.16 23.36
CA ALA A 328 -17.13 10.04 22.15
C ALA A 328 -17.59 11.41 21.64
N GLU A 329 -18.06 12.28 22.54
CA GLU A 329 -18.47 13.64 22.22
C GLU A 329 -17.29 14.50 21.72
N ARG A 330 -16.15 14.43 22.41
CA ARG A 330 -14.93 15.19 22.09
C ARG A 330 -14.30 14.73 20.78
N ILE A 331 -14.18 13.41 20.56
CA ILE A 331 -13.60 12.82 19.34
C ILE A 331 -14.50 13.08 18.14
N ALA A 332 -15.83 12.97 18.28
CA ALA A 332 -16.74 13.33 17.19
C ALA A 332 -16.63 14.82 16.82
N ALA A 333 -16.47 15.72 17.81
CA ALA A 333 -16.22 17.13 17.55
C ALA A 333 -14.85 17.38 16.88
N HIS A 334 -13.79 16.68 17.30
CA HIS A 334 -12.47 16.75 16.67
C HIS A 334 -12.52 16.32 15.20
N LEU A 335 -13.08 15.12 14.91
CA LEU A 335 -13.15 14.58 13.55
C LEU A 335 -13.96 15.48 12.61
N ALA A 336 -15.00 16.14 13.12
CA ALA A 336 -15.77 17.13 12.38
C ALA A 336 -14.95 18.39 12.05
N ARG A 337 -14.22 18.96 13.02
CA ARG A 337 -13.29 20.08 12.77
C ARG A 337 -12.11 19.68 11.88
N ALA A 338 -11.73 18.41 11.84
CA ALA A 338 -10.73 17.88 10.92
C ALA A 338 -11.25 17.76 9.47
N GLY A 339 -12.57 17.83 9.26
CA GLY A 339 -13.21 17.75 7.94
C GLY A 339 -13.61 16.34 7.49
N TYR A 340 -13.46 15.32 8.34
CA TYR A 340 -13.85 13.95 7.97
C TYR A 340 -15.37 13.81 8.01
N ASN A 341 -16.00 13.58 6.86
CA ASN A 341 -17.46 13.42 6.75
C ASN A 341 -17.92 11.95 6.80
N CYS A 342 -17.00 10.98 6.91
CA CYS A 342 -17.30 9.58 7.18
C CYS A 342 -16.23 8.93 8.08
N VAL A 343 -16.64 8.01 8.94
CA VAL A 343 -15.75 7.11 9.68
C VAL A 343 -15.98 5.68 9.21
N ARG A 344 -14.90 4.96 8.88
CA ARG A 344 -14.92 3.51 8.74
C ARG A 344 -14.59 2.87 10.09
N LEU A 345 -15.59 2.21 10.68
CA LEU A 345 -15.41 1.46 11.93
C LEU A 345 -14.75 0.13 11.56
N HIS A 346 -13.49 -0.04 11.95
CA HIS A 346 -12.62 -1.08 11.43
C HIS A 346 -11.98 -1.92 12.54
N HIS A 347 -11.68 -3.19 12.28
CA HIS A 347 -11.23 -4.18 13.29
C HIS A 347 -12.14 -4.34 14.53
N TYR A 348 -13.30 -3.67 14.57
CA TYR A 348 -14.17 -3.59 15.74
C TYR A 348 -14.82 -4.94 16.09
N ASP A 349 -14.95 -5.85 15.12
CA ASP A 349 -15.45 -7.22 15.33
C ASP A 349 -14.56 -8.03 16.30
N TYR A 350 -13.30 -7.64 16.47
CA TYR A 350 -12.47 -8.13 17.57
C TYR A 350 -13.01 -7.64 18.92
N ASP A 351 -12.99 -6.34 19.22
CA ASP A 351 -13.32 -5.84 20.57
C ASP A 351 -14.84 -5.79 20.89
N LEU A 352 -15.72 -6.01 19.91
CA LEU A 352 -17.18 -6.09 20.10
C LEU A 352 -17.68 -7.48 20.53
N THR A 353 -16.92 -8.56 20.32
CA THR A 353 -17.38 -9.94 20.58
C THR A 353 -16.98 -10.43 21.97
N ASP A 354 -17.91 -10.99 22.74
CA ASP A 354 -17.62 -11.51 24.08
C ASP A 354 -16.61 -12.68 24.00
N LYS A 355 -15.56 -12.58 24.81
CA LYS A 355 -14.47 -13.57 24.90
C LYS A 355 -14.81 -14.73 25.84
N LYS A 356 -15.88 -14.61 26.62
CA LYS A 356 -16.40 -15.65 27.52
C LYS A 356 -17.54 -16.46 26.90
N ALA A 357 -18.23 -15.90 25.89
CA ALA A 357 -19.27 -16.59 25.14
C ALA A 357 -18.77 -17.90 24.50
N ALA A 358 -19.69 -18.87 24.39
CA ALA A 358 -19.42 -20.19 23.85
C ALA A 358 -19.12 -20.17 22.33
N ASP A 359 -19.66 -19.19 21.62
CA ASP A 359 -19.52 -18.92 20.18
C ASP A 359 -18.70 -17.63 19.91
N SER A 360 -18.48 -17.26 18.64
CA SER A 360 -17.75 -16.02 18.25
C SER A 360 -18.63 -14.88 17.73
N THR A 361 -19.95 -15.00 17.88
CA THR A 361 -20.97 -14.11 17.30
C THR A 361 -21.79 -13.32 18.32
N THR A 362 -21.78 -13.77 19.58
CA THR A 362 -22.34 -13.06 20.74
C THR A 362 -21.56 -11.75 21.00
N LEU A 363 -22.29 -10.64 21.14
CA LEU A 363 -21.74 -9.31 21.35
C LEU A 363 -21.55 -9.01 22.85
N ASP A 364 -20.48 -8.30 23.20
CA ASP A 364 -20.32 -7.74 24.55
C ASP A 364 -21.19 -6.48 24.69
N ALA A 365 -22.13 -6.49 25.65
CA ALA A 365 -23.13 -5.44 25.81
C ALA A 365 -22.53 -4.08 26.23
N ALA A 366 -21.41 -4.05 26.94
CA ALA A 366 -20.76 -2.80 27.37
C ALA A 366 -19.94 -2.18 26.23
N GLN A 367 -19.38 -3.01 25.36
CA GLN A 367 -18.72 -2.57 24.13
C GLN A 367 -19.73 -2.11 23.08
N LEU A 368 -20.88 -2.79 22.98
CA LEU A 368 -22.00 -2.37 22.13
C LEU A 368 -22.55 -0.99 22.55
N ASP A 369 -22.81 -0.75 23.84
CA ASP A 369 -23.27 0.56 24.35
C ASP A 369 -22.33 1.71 23.95
N ARG A 370 -21.00 1.50 24.08
CA ARG A 370 -19.98 2.48 23.70
C ARG A 370 -19.98 2.76 22.20
N LEU A 371 -20.03 1.71 21.39
CA LEU A 371 -20.02 1.82 19.93
C LEU A 371 -21.30 2.52 19.43
N GLU A 372 -22.46 2.15 19.97
CA GLU A 372 -23.75 2.73 19.63
C GLU A 372 -23.89 4.18 20.07
N TYR A 373 -23.35 4.55 21.24
CA TYR A 373 -23.27 5.94 21.69
C TYR A 373 -22.33 6.76 20.81
N PHE A 374 -21.17 6.21 20.43
CA PHE A 374 -20.22 6.90 19.56
C PHE A 374 -20.77 7.10 18.14
N ILE A 375 -21.48 6.11 17.58
CA ILE A 375 -22.23 6.26 16.32
C ILE A 375 -23.26 7.40 16.43
N HIS A 376 -23.97 7.54 17.56
CA HIS A 376 -24.85 8.69 17.80
C HIS A 376 -24.06 10.01 17.81
N CYS A 377 -22.94 10.10 18.53
CA CYS A 377 -22.12 11.32 18.58
C CYS A 377 -21.60 11.73 17.19
N LEU A 378 -21.11 10.77 16.39
CA LEU A 378 -20.68 10.98 15.00
C LEU A 378 -21.85 11.47 14.13
N LYS A 379 -23.03 10.83 14.26
CA LYS A 379 -24.26 11.22 13.57
C LYS A 379 -24.67 12.66 13.88
N GLN A 380 -24.63 13.10 15.14
CA GLN A 380 -24.93 14.49 15.53
C GLN A 380 -23.96 15.52 14.93
N LYS A 381 -22.75 15.11 14.54
CA LYS A 381 -21.75 15.98 13.90
C LYS A 381 -21.78 15.96 12.37
N GLY A 382 -22.67 15.19 11.75
CA GLY A 382 -22.74 15.07 10.29
C GLY A 382 -21.75 14.06 9.69
N ILE A 383 -21.20 13.18 10.53
CA ILE A 383 -20.27 12.13 10.13
C ILE A 383 -21.04 10.83 9.88
N TYR A 384 -20.90 10.27 8.69
CA TYR A 384 -21.50 9.00 8.28
C TYR A 384 -20.63 7.80 8.68
N ILE A 385 -21.17 6.58 8.57
CA ILE A 385 -20.52 5.33 9.00
C ILE A 385 -20.37 4.35 7.82
N ASN A 386 -19.16 3.81 7.67
CA ASN A 386 -18.86 2.64 6.83
C ASN A 386 -18.36 1.50 7.75
N ILE A 387 -18.63 0.23 7.42
CA ILE A 387 -18.23 -0.93 8.22
C ILE A 387 -17.77 -2.13 7.39
N ASP A 388 -16.97 -2.99 8.01
CA ASP A 388 -16.74 -4.37 7.59
C ASP A 388 -17.49 -5.35 8.50
N LEU A 389 -18.07 -6.43 7.97
CA LEU A 389 -18.75 -7.46 8.80
C LEU A 389 -17.85 -8.66 9.17
N TYR A 390 -16.60 -8.65 8.71
CA TYR A 390 -15.51 -9.45 9.25
C TYR A 390 -14.17 -8.75 9.00
N THR A 391 -13.36 -8.66 10.05
CA THR A 391 -11.94 -8.26 9.95
C THR A 391 -11.05 -9.26 10.68
N PHE A 392 -11.35 -9.52 11.97
CA PHE A 392 -10.36 -10.08 12.89
C PHE A 392 -10.94 -10.92 14.04
N ARG A 393 -12.27 -11.14 14.13
CA ARG A 393 -12.84 -12.02 15.17
C ARG A 393 -12.31 -13.45 15.05
N GLN A 394 -12.15 -14.11 16.19
CA GLN A 394 -11.61 -15.47 16.29
C GLN A 394 -12.74 -16.47 16.52
N THR A 395 -12.98 -17.37 15.56
CA THR A 395 -13.95 -18.46 15.74
C THR A 395 -13.48 -19.48 16.78
N ARG A 396 -14.45 -20.18 17.37
CA ARG A 396 -14.29 -21.31 18.28
C ARG A 396 -14.21 -22.60 17.46
N ALA A 397 -13.57 -23.64 18.02
CA ALA A 397 -13.20 -24.84 17.25
C ALA A 397 -14.37 -25.59 16.60
N HIS A 398 -15.55 -25.56 17.22
CA HIS A 398 -16.75 -26.25 16.73
C HIS A 398 -17.57 -25.45 15.70
N GLU A 399 -17.28 -24.16 15.50
CA GLU A 399 -18.06 -23.30 14.59
C GLU A 399 -17.74 -23.58 13.11
N ILE A 400 -16.56 -24.16 12.83
CA ILE A 400 -16.12 -24.61 11.50
C ILE A 400 -15.75 -26.11 11.59
N PRO A 401 -16.74 -27.03 11.61
CA PRO A 401 -16.50 -28.46 11.80
C PRO A 401 -15.57 -29.10 10.77
N GLU A 402 -15.50 -28.53 9.56
CA GLU A 402 -14.65 -28.99 8.46
C GLU A 402 -13.14 -28.82 8.74
N LEU A 403 -12.79 -27.94 9.69
CA LEU A 403 -11.41 -27.73 10.15
C LEU A 403 -11.20 -28.08 11.64
N ASN A 404 -12.27 -28.12 12.44
CA ASN A 404 -12.29 -28.50 13.86
C ASN A 404 -11.22 -27.77 14.72
N ARG A 405 -10.97 -26.49 14.42
CA ARG A 405 -10.00 -25.63 15.10
C ARG A 405 -10.46 -24.17 15.09
N PRO A 406 -9.96 -23.32 16.00
CA PRO A 406 -10.15 -21.89 15.90
C PRO A 406 -9.64 -21.36 14.55
N VAL A 407 -10.42 -20.50 13.89
CA VAL A 407 -10.07 -19.85 12.63
C VAL A 407 -10.20 -18.33 12.79
N ARG A 408 -9.22 -17.61 12.24
CA ARG A 408 -9.20 -16.15 12.08
C ARG A 408 -8.48 -15.86 10.77
N ASP A 409 -7.24 -16.33 10.73
CA ASP A 409 -6.39 -16.35 9.54
C ASP A 409 -7.02 -17.29 8.51
N GLY A 410 -7.25 -16.78 7.29
CA GLY A 410 -7.92 -17.51 6.21
C GLY A 410 -9.45 -17.64 6.29
N TYR A 411 -10.11 -17.16 7.36
CA TYR A 411 -11.59 -17.24 7.49
C TYR A 411 -12.32 -16.61 6.29
N LYS A 412 -11.79 -15.51 5.76
CA LYS A 412 -12.32 -14.81 4.57
C LYS A 412 -12.50 -15.76 3.38
N ALA A 413 -11.57 -16.70 3.17
CA ALA A 413 -11.65 -17.71 2.13
C ALA A 413 -12.68 -18.81 2.40
N LEU A 414 -13.12 -18.99 3.65
CA LEU A 414 -14.08 -20.02 4.02
C LEU A 414 -15.52 -19.57 3.85
N VAL A 415 -15.84 -18.29 4.05
CA VAL A 415 -17.22 -17.77 3.93
C VAL A 415 -17.88 -18.07 2.58
N PRO A 416 -17.25 -17.84 1.40
CA PRO A 416 -17.86 -18.19 0.12
C PRO A 416 -17.89 -19.72 -0.14
N LEU A 417 -16.98 -20.48 0.48
CA LEU A 417 -16.75 -21.91 0.22
C LEU A 417 -17.57 -22.86 1.11
N LEU A 418 -17.79 -22.51 2.40
CA LEU A 418 -18.35 -23.38 3.43
C LEU A 418 -19.60 -22.77 4.06
N ASP A 419 -20.65 -23.59 4.19
CA ASP A 419 -21.90 -23.17 4.85
C ASP A 419 -21.73 -22.97 6.36
N SER A 420 -20.74 -23.61 7.01
CA SER A 420 -20.40 -23.34 8.42
C SER A 420 -19.90 -21.90 8.62
N ALA A 421 -18.93 -21.48 7.80
CA ALA A 421 -18.38 -20.13 7.79
C ALA A 421 -19.43 -19.08 7.40
N MET A 422 -20.22 -19.34 6.34
CA MET A 422 -21.34 -18.48 5.95
C MET A 422 -22.35 -18.32 7.09
N ARG A 423 -22.77 -19.40 7.77
CA ARG A 423 -23.70 -19.31 8.92
C ARG A 423 -23.11 -18.54 10.10
N ASN A 424 -21.86 -18.77 10.47
CA ASN A 424 -21.18 -18.00 11.53
C ASN A 424 -21.12 -16.49 11.17
N TRP A 425 -20.81 -16.15 9.92
CA TRP A 425 -20.84 -14.77 9.44
C TRP A 425 -22.26 -14.16 9.50
N GLN A 426 -23.26 -14.90 9.03
CA GLN A 426 -24.67 -14.50 9.03
C GLN A 426 -25.20 -14.24 10.46
N THR A 427 -24.82 -15.06 11.44
CA THR A 427 -25.22 -14.85 12.85
C THR A 427 -24.61 -13.58 13.42
N PHE A 428 -23.30 -13.32 13.24
CA PHE A 428 -22.68 -12.07 13.68
C PHE A 428 -23.32 -10.84 13.00
N ALA A 429 -23.49 -10.88 11.68
CA ALA A 429 -24.09 -9.80 10.92
C ALA A 429 -25.54 -9.50 11.38
N ARG A 430 -26.34 -10.53 11.65
CA ARG A 430 -27.69 -10.37 12.24
C ARG A 430 -27.62 -9.74 13.63
N ASN A 431 -26.84 -10.32 14.54
CA ASN A 431 -26.75 -9.87 15.93
C ASN A 431 -26.39 -8.38 16.04
N PHE A 432 -25.48 -7.89 15.19
CA PHE A 432 -25.08 -6.49 15.18
C PHE A 432 -26.07 -5.58 14.43
N LEU A 433 -26.43 -5.92 13.18
CA LEU A 433 -27.20 -5.02 12.33
C LEU A 433 -28.67 -4.85 12.74
N THR A 434 -29.25 -5.84 13.44
CA THR A 434 -30.64 -5.79 13.91
C THR A 434 -30.78 -5.49 15.40
N HIS A 435 -29.68 -5.17 16.11
CA HIS A 435 -29.80 -4.55 17.44
C HIS A 435 -30.33 -3.12 17.29
N ARG A 436 -31.21 -2.69 18.20
CA ARG A 436 -31.87 -1.37 18.13
C ARG A 436 -31.15 -0.38 19.05
N ASN A 437 -30.30 0.45 18.44
CA ASN A 437 -29.45 1.42 19.12
C ASN A 437 -30.30 2.34 20.02
N PRO A 438 -30.04 2.40 21.34
CA PRO A 438 -30.87 3.16 22.28
C PRO A 438 -30.71 4.68 22.12
N TYR A 439 -29.66 5.15 21.44
CA TYR A 439 -29.34 6.56 21.21
C TYR A 439 -29.84 7.09 19.87
N THR A 440 -29.94 6.26 18.82
CA THR A 440 -30.54 6.66 17.53
C THR A 440 -31.99 6.19 17.37
N GLN A 441 -32.46 5.25 18.21
CA GLN A 441 -33.79 4.63 18.13
C GLN A 441 -34.06 3.91 16.79
N MET A 442 -33.00 3.45 16.13
CA MET A 442 -33.03 2.69 14.88
C MET A 442 -32.12 1.47 15.00
N THR A 443 -32.34 0.41 14.22
CA THR A 443 -31.31 -0.60 13.99
C THR A 443 -30.27 -0.08 12.99
N LEU A 444 -29.04 -0.60 13.01
CA LEU A 444 -28.00 -0.13 12.08
C LEU A 444 -28.32 -0.49 10.61
N ALA A 445 -29.15 -1.51 10.36
CA ALA A 445 -29.70 -1.78 9.02
C ALA A 445 -30.69 -0.72 8.51
N GLU A 446 -31.42 -0.06 9.43
CA GLU A 446 -32.41 0.99 9.14
C GLU A 446 -31.84 2.40 9.17
N ASP A 447 -30.72 2.65 9.85
CA ASP A 447 -30.22 4.00 10.10
C ASP A 447 -29.49 4.60 8.87
N PRO A 448 -29.96 5.71 8.28
CA PRO A 448 -29.30 6.37 7.13
C PRO A 448 -27.93 6.99 7.45
N VAL A 449 -27.41 6.86 8.68
CA VAL A 449 -26.00 7.10 8.98
C VAL A 449 -25.08 6.08 8.29
N LEU A 450 -25.56 4.86 8.00
CA LEU A 450 -24.77 3.81 7.37
C LEU A 450 -24.72 4.01 5.84
N VAL A 451 -23.53 4.24 5.30
CA VAL A 451 -23.29 4.60 3.89
C VAL A 451 -22.54 3.54 3.07
N GLY A 452 -22.04 2.48 3.70
CA GLY A 452 -21.48 1.34 2.98
C GLY A 452 -21.13 0.16 3.88
N ILE A 453 -21.23 -1.04 3.33
CA ILE A 453 -20.81 -2.28 3.98
C ILE A 453 -19.90 -3.06 3.03
N CYS A 454 -18.73 -3.48 3.54
CA CYS A 454 -17.96 -4.59 2.98
C CYS A 454 -18.25 -5.86 3.81
N PRO A 455 -18.83 -6.95 3.27
CA PRO A 455 -19.10 -8.16 4.04
C PRO A 455 -17.86 -8.76 4.71
N LEU A 456 -16.71 -8.69 4.03
CA LEU A 456 -15.43 -9.27 4.44
C LEU A 456 -14.32 -8.31 3.99
N ASN A 457 -13.54 -7.73 4.90
CA ASN A 457 -12.43 -6.85 4.50
C ASN A 457 -11.37 -7.64 3.72
N GLU A 458 -10.75 -7.07 2.67
CA GLU A 458 -9.65 -7.65 1.88
C GLU A 458 -9.82 -9.15 1.58
N ASP A 459 -10.98 -9.48 1.01
CA ASP A 459 -11.43 -10.84 0.73
C ASP A 459 -11.00 -11.49 -0.61
N PRO A 460 -10.33 -10.84 -1.60
CA PRO A 460 -10.06 -11.47 -2.90
C PRO A 460 -9.50 -12.89 -2.78
N LEU A 461 -10.26 -13.87 -3.28
CA LEU A 461 -9.88 -15.28 -3.18
C LEU A 461 -8.52 -15.59 -3.84
N SER A 462 -8.11 -14.79 -4.83
CA SER A 462 -6.79 -14.81 -5.48
C SER A 462 -5.60 -14.80 -4.52
N VAL A 463 -5.72 -14.19 -3.33
CA VAL A 463 -4.68 -14.13 -2.30
C VAL A 463 -5.06 -14.80 -0.97
N ASN A 464 -6.34 -15.19 -0.82
CA ASN A 464 -6.86 -15.80 0.41
C ASN A 464 -7.00 -17.34 0.31
N TYR A 465 -7.19 -17.92 -0.87
CA TYR A 465 -7.50 -19.37 -1.06
C TYR A 465 -6.44 -20.35 -0.54
N ASN A 466 -5.19 -19.89 -0.40
CA ASN A 466 -4.05 -20.67 0.05
C ASN A 466 -3.52 -20.24 1.44
N ALA A 467 -4.29 -19.49 2.22
CA ALA A 467 -3.88 -18.92 3.51
C ALA A 467 -3.46 -19.96 4.57
N ALA A 468 -3.90 -21.22 4.44
CA ALA A 468 -3.40 -22.34 5.22
C ALA A 468 -3.49 -23.67 4.42
N PRO A 469 -2.67 -24.70 4.73
CA PRO A 469 -2.66 -25.95 3.94
C PRO A 469 -3.97 -26.74 3.96
N ASP A 470 -4.72 -26.67 5.06
CA ASP A 470 -6.04 -27.29 5.21
C ASP A 470 -7.11 -26.56 4.39
N ILE A 471 -7.12 -25.22 4.43
CA ILE A 471 -7.97 -24.36 3.58
C ILE A 471 -7.66 -24.62 2.09
N ARG A 472 -6.37 -24.65 1.72
CA ARG A 472 -5.91 -24.90 0.35
C ARG A 472 -6.46 -26.23 -0.20
N LYS A 473 -6.44 -27.29 0.61
CA LYS A 473 -6.97 -28.62 0.24
C LYS A 473 -8.47 -28.58 -0.10
N LEU A 474 -9.28 -27.81 0.65
CA LEU A 474 -10.70 -27.64 0.35
C LEU A 474 -10.92 -26.91 -0.99
N TYR A 475 -10.07 -25.92 -1.29
CA TYR A 475 -10.07 -25.20 -2.57
C TYR A 475 -9.70 -26.10 -3.75
N ASP A 476 -8.65 -26.91 -3.63
CA ASP A 476 -8.28 -27.89 -4.68
C ASP A 476 -9.42 -28.89 -4.92
N GLN A 477 -10.06 -29.39 -3.86
CA GLN A 477 -11.22 -30.30 -3.98
C GLN A 477 -12.41 -29.65 -4.70
N ARG A 478 -12.79 -28.42 -4.35
CA ARG A 478 -13.90 -27.72 -5.02
C ARG A 478 -13.59 -27.33 -6.46
N PHE A 479 -12.32 -27.07 -6.78
CA PHE A 479 -11.87 -26.79 -8.15
C PHE A 479 -11.95 -28.03 -9.06
N GLU A 480 -11.48 -29.21 -8.60
CA GLU A 480 -11.67 -30.46 -9.34
C GLU A 480 -13.15 -30.79 -9.55
N GLN A 481 -14.00 -30.51 -8.55
CA GLN A 481 -15.45 -30.64 -8.69
C GLN A 481 -15.99 -29.66 -9.76
N TRP A 482 -15.57 -28.39 -9.78
CA TRP A 482 -16.00 -27.39 -10.76
C TRP A 482 -15.59 -27.75 -12.20
N LEU A 483 -14.39 -28.30 -12.38
CA LEU A 483 -13.92 -28.83 -13.66
C LEU A 483 -14.82 -29.98 -14.14
N LYS A 484 -15.12 -30.94 -13.26
CA LYS A 484 -15.99 -32.08 -13.54
C LYS A 484 -17.43 -31.67 -13.83
N GLU A 485 -17.98 -30.72 -13.06
CA GLU A 485 -19.33 -30.16 -13.25
C GLU A 485 -19.52 -29.48 -14.60
N ARG A 486 -18.44 -29.02 -15.24
CA ARG A 486 -18.44 -28.35 -16.54
C ARG A 486 -17.92 -29.22 -17.69
N ASN A 487 -17.53 -30.48 -17.43
CA ASN A 487 -16.82 -31.36 -18.37
C ASN A 487 -15.53 -30.73 -18.96
N ILE A 488 -14.84 -29.88 -18.19
CA ILE A 488 -13.59 -29.24 -18.61
C ILE A 488 -12.41 -30.08 -18.10
N SER A 489 -11.49 -30.43 -18.99
CA SER A 489 -10.16 -30.95 -18.64
C SER A 489 -9.10 -29.94 -19.03
N ALA A 490 -8.14 -29.70 -18.14
CA ALA A 490 -7.00 -28.83 -18.45
C ALA A 490 -6.00 -29.56 -19.34
N THR A 491 -5.68 -28.99 -20.51
CA THR A 491 -4.67 -29.53 -21.45
C THR A 491 -3.25 -29.38 -20.96
N ASP A 492 -3.01 -28.33 -20.17
CA ASP A 492 -1.69 -27.92 -19.71
C ASP A 492 -1.77 -27.06 -18.44
N ASP A 493 -0.59 -26.81 -17.87
CA ASP A 493 -0.40 -26.11 -16.60
C ASP A 493 -0.76 -24.62 -16.67
N ALA A 494 -0.67 -23.99 -17.86
CA ALA A 494 -1.07 -22.60 -18.05
C ALA A 494 -2.59 -22.47 -18.16
N GLN A 495 -3.24 -23.33 -18.96
CA GLN A 495 -4.71 -23.40 -19.01
C GLN A 495 -5.28 -23.74 -17.62
N ARG A 496 -4.67 -24.66 -16.87
CA ARG A 496 -5.07 -24.98 -15.49
C ARG A 496 -5.00 -23.77 -14.56
N ARG A 497 -3.97 -22.92 -14.67
CA ARG A 497 -3.87 -21.65 -13.93
C ARG A 497 -4.98 -20.66 -14.32
N ARG A 498 -5.31 -20.52 -15.61
CA ARG A 498 -6.42 -19.66 -16.08
C ARG A 498 -7.78 -20.14 -15.60
N LEU A 499 -8.02 -21.46 -15.64
CA LEU A 499 -9.23 -22.10 -15.14
C LEU A 499 -9.37 -21.94 -13.61
N LEU A 500 -8.26 -22.07 -12.86
CA LEU A 500 -8.24 -21.78 -11.42
C LEU A 500 -8.58 -20.31 -11.14
N ALA A 501 -8.03 -19.38 -11.92
CA ALA A 501 -8.34 -17.96 -11.78
C ALA A 501 -9.82 -17.65 -12.05
N ARG A 502 -10.39 -18.22 -13.12
CA ARG A 502 -11.83 -18.13 -13.43
C ARG A 502 -12.69 -18.73 -12.32
N PHE A 503 -12.35 -19.92 -11.81
CA PHE A 503 -13.06 -20.56 -10.71
C PHE A 503 -13.08 -19.70 -9.43
N LEU A 504 -11.95 -19.10 -9.06
CA LEU A 504 -11.89 -18.20 -7.89
C LEU A 504 -12.72 -16.93 -8.10
N GLY A 505 -12.81 -16.41 -9.33
CA GLY A 505 -13.70 -15.30 -9.70
C GLY A 505 -15.18 -15.68 -9.60
N GLU A 506 -15.59 -16.80 -10.21
CA GLU A 506 -16.97 -17.32 -10.14
C GLU A 506 -17.41 -17.58 -8.70
N LEU A 507 -16.55 -18.21 -7.88
CA LEU A 507 -16.83 -18.50 -6.46
C LEU A 507 -16.93 -17.23 -5.60
N GLN A 508 -16.12 -16.21 -5.88
CA GLN A 508 -16.23 -14.90 -5.21
C GLN A 508 -17.56 -14.20 -5.58
N ILE A 509 -17.97 -14.23 -6.85
CA ILE A 509 -19.24 -13.64 -7.31
C ILE A 509 -20.43 -14.31 -6.60
N ASP A 510 -20.48 -15.65 -6.57
CA ASP A 510 -21.56 -16.36 -5.89
C ASP A 510 -21.52 -16.18 -4.36
N GLY A 511 -20.33 -16.10 -3.76
CA GLY A 511 -20.15 -15.71 -2.36
C GLY A 511 -20.72 -14.33 -2.04
N ASN A 512 -20.44 -13.35 -2.89
CA ASN A 512 -20.91 -11.97 -2.74
C ASN A 512 -22.43 -11.88 -2.91
N ARG A 513 -23.00 -12.57 -3.91
CA ARG A 513 -24.46 -12.68 -4.07
C ARG A 513 -25.13 -13.28 -2.83
N ARG A 514 -24.53 -14.29 -2.19
CA ARG A 514 -25.04 -14.90 -0.95
C ARG A 514 -24.99 -13.95 0.25
N THR A 515 -23.88 -13.22 0.47
CA THR A 515 -23.78 -12.25 1.57
C THR A 515 -24.69 -11.05 1.33
N PHE A 516 -24.76 -10.52 0.11
CA PHE A 516 -25.60 -9.38 -0.26
C PHE A 516 -27.09 -9.70 -0.09
N ALA A 517 -27.55 -10.85 -0.60
CA ALA A 517 -28.95 -11.28 -0.44
C ALA A 517 -29.35 -11.39 1.03
N PHE A 518 -28.46 -11.90 1.89
CA PHE A 518 -28.69 -11.95 3.33
C PHE A 518 -28.79 -10.56 3.97
N LEU A 519 -27.92 -9.61 3.60
CA LEU A 519 -27.96 -8.24 4.12
C LEU A 519 -29.24 -7.50 3.70
N LYS A 520 -29.66 -7.61 2.44
CA LYS A 520 -30.94 -7.04 2.00
C LYS A 520 -32.13 -7.74 2.68
N GLN A 521 -32.04 -9.04 3.03
CA GLN A 521 -33.03 -9.75 3.86
C GLN A 521 -33.09 -9.20 5.31
N LEU A 522 -31.98 -8.73 5.88
CA LEU A 522 -31.97 -7.99 7.16
C LEU A 522 -32.54 -6.56 7.04
N GLY A 523 -32.95 -6.12 5.85
CA GLY A 523 -33.52 -4.80 5.60
C GLY A 523 -32.49 -3.71 5.24
N VAL A 524 -31.19 -4.05 5.20
CA VAL A 524 -30.08 -3.11 4.97
C VAL A 524 -30.31 -2.25 3.73
N LYS A 525 -30.27 -0.94 3.92
CA LYS A 525 -30.41 0.06 2.84
C LYS A 525 -29.09 0.54 2.27
N ALA A 526 -28.00 0.46 3.03
CA ALA A 526 -26.68 0.90 2.61
C ALA A 526 -26.19 0.15 1.34
N PRO A 527 -25.42 0.84 0.46
CA PRO A 527 -24.70 0.21 -0.65
C PRO A 527 -23.72 -0.87 -0.19
N LEU A 528 -23.52 -1.91 -1.01
CA LEU A 528 -22.68 -3.07 -0.72
C LEU A 528 -21.50 -3.22 -1.71
N THR A 529 -20.32 -3.54 -1.17
CA THR A 529 -19.09 -3.80 -1.94
C THR A 529 -18.38 -5.07 -1.46
N SER A 530 -17.29 -5.47 -2.12
CA SER A 530 -16.37 -6.58 -1.79
C SER A 530 -15.14 -6.42 -2.68
N VAL A 531 -14.11 -7.26 -2.51
CA VAL A 531 -12.83 -7.21 -3.23
C VAL A 531 -12.22 -5.81 -3.21
N ASN A 532 -12.24 -5.20 -2.02
CA ASN A 532 -11.76 -3.86 -1.75
C ASN A 532 -10.23 -3.72 -1.73
N CYS A 533 -9.46 -4.69 -2.24
CA CYS A 533 -8.02 -4.54 -2.47
C CYS A 533 -7.59 -5.19 -3.80
N LEU A 534 -6.32 -5.00 -4.16
CA LEU A 534 -5.67 -5.42 -5.43
C LEU A 534 -6.10 -4.65 -6.69
N ASP A 535 -5.11 -4.50 -7.56
CA ASP A 535 -5.09 -3.77 -8.84
C ASP A 535 -5.04 -4.69 -10.07
N SER A 536 -5.36 -5.98 -9.88
CA SER A 536 -5.38 -6.99 -10.94
C SER A 536 -6.62 -6.88 -11.84
N MET A 537 -6.41 -6.90 -13.15
CA MET A 537 -7.45 -6.91 -14.20
C MET A 537 -8.39 -8.12 -14.10
N ALA A 538 -7.92 -9.23 -13.52
CA ALA A 538 -8.72 -10.44 -13.29
C ALA A 538 -9.89 -10.23 -12.30
N LEU A 539 -9.90 -9.13 -11.53
CA LEU A 539 -11.01 -8.76 -10.65
C LEU A 539 -12.11 -7.94 -11.37
N THR A 540 -11.94 -7.57 -12.64
CA THR A 540 -12.95 -6.78 -13.40
C THR A 540 -14.33 -7.46 -13.44
N PRO A 541 -14.47 -8.78 -13.72
CA PRO A 541 -15.76 -9.46 -13.70
C PRO A 541 -16.41 -9.46 -12.30
N VAL A 542 -15.61 -9.63 -11.25
CA VAL A 542 -16.11 -9.59 -9.86
C VAL A 542 -16.60 -8.19 -9.49
N ARG A 543 -15.84 -7.15 -9.84
CA ARG A 543 -16.18 -5.74 -9.55
C ARG A 543 -17.39 -5.26 -10.36
N ALA A 544 -17.68 -5.86 -11.51
CA ALA A 544 -18.88 -5.56 -12.30
C ALA A 544 -20.20 -5.98 -11.61
N GLU A 545 -20.16 -6.98 -10.72
CA GLU A 545 -21.34 -7.48 -9.98
C GLU A 545 -21.64 -6.69 -8.69
N LEU A 546 -20.74 -5.82 -8.22
CA LEU A 546 -20.91 -5.04 -6.98
C LEU A 546 -21.87 -3.85 -7.16
N GLU A 547 -22.45 -3.33 -6.07
CA GLU A 547 -23.26 -2.10 -6.15
C GLU A 547 -22.36 -0.88 -6.39
N TYR A 548 -21.18 -0.83 -5.76
CA TYR A 548 -20.09 0.12 -6.04
C TYR A 548 -18.72 -0.58 -5.92
N VAL A 549 -17.67 0.05 -6.46
CA VAL A 549 -16.31 -0.49 -6.40
C VAL A 549 -15.50 0.21 -5.31
N ASP A 550 -14.77 -0.56 -4.51
CA ASP A 550 -13.80 -0.06 -3.54
C ASP A 550 -12.40 -0.62 -3.82
N ASN A 551 -11.34 0.07 -3.38
CA ASN A 551 -9.97 -0.42 -3.48
C ASN A 551 -9.03 0.13 -2.39
N HIS A 552 -7.98 -0.60 -2.03
CA HIS A 552 -7.01 -0.26 -0.99
C HIS A 552 -5.61 -0.17 -1.59
N ALA A 553 -4.84 0.85 -1.19
CA ALA A 553 -3.45 0.97 -1.62
C ALA A 553 -2.58 1.77 -0.65
N TYR A 554 -1.32 1.35 -0.55
CA TYR A 554 -0.36 1.88 0.41
C TYR A 554 0.95 2.27 -0.27
N TRP A 555 1.34 3.55 -0.19
CA TRP A 555 2.70 3.94 -0.53
C TRP A 555 3.60 3.65 0.67
N ASP A 556 4.59 2.78 0.44
CA ASP A 556 5.63 2.47 1.40
C ASP A 556 5.14 1.79 2.70
N HIS A 557 4.20 0.85 2.54
CA HIS A 557 3.80 -0.08 3.60
C HIS A 557 5.02 -0.75 4.27
N PRO A 558 5.06 -0.87 5.61
CA PRO A 558 6.19 -1.50 6.30
C PRO A 558 6.41 -2.95 5.84
N GLY A 559 7.66 -3.29 5.56
CA GLY A 559 8.14 -4.67 5.44
C GLY A 559 8.74 -5.17 6.76
N PHE A 560 8.76 -6.48 6.96
CA PHE A 560 9.16 -7.11 8.22
C PHE A 560 10.45 -7.94 8.07
N PRO A 561 11.65 -7.31 8.13
CA PRO A 561 12.92 -7.97 7.87
C PRO A 561 13.33 -9.07 8.87
N GLU A 562 12.81 -9.04 10.10
CA GLU A 562 13.23 -9.95 11.18
C GLU A 562 12.06 -10.73 11.81
N ARG A 563 10.93 -10.07 12.11
CA ARG A 563 9.70 -10.70 12.63
C ARG A 563 8.45 -9.98 12.10
N PRO A 564 7.41 -10.68 11.62
CA PRO A 564 6.16 -10.06 11.17
C PRO A 564 5.58 -9.09 12.20
N TRP A 565 5.18 -7.90 11.75
CA TRP A 565 4.55 -6.84 12.55
C TRP A 565 5.31 -6.40 13.83
N SER A 566 6.61 -6.70 13.91
CA SER A 566 7.51 -6.25 14.97
C SER A 566 8.66 -5.41 14.40
N LEU A 567 9.18 -4.48 15.20
CA LEU A 567 10.43 -3.79 14.88
C LEU A 567 11.61 -4.81 14.81
N PRO A 568 12.62 -4.55 13.97
CA PRO A 568 12.75 -3.41 13.08
C PRO A 568 11.86 -3.51 11.82
N PHE A 569 11.39 -2.36 11.33
CA PHE A 569 10.58 -2.25 10.10
C PHE A 569 11.42 -1.80 8.91
N ARG A 570 11.12 -2.32 7.72
CA ARG A 570 11.71 -1.88 6.45
C ARG A 570 10.78 -0.93 5.70
N TYR A 571 11.32 0.16 5.20
CA TYR A 571 10.68 1.14 4.32
C TYR A 571 11.60 1.41 3.11
N ARG A 572 11.06 1.87 1.98
CA ARG A 572 11.88 2.35 0.85
C ARG A 572 12.29 3.81 1.03
N ASN A 573 11.48 4.57 1.78
CA ASN A 573 11.67 5.99 2.10
C ASN A 573 11.84 6.88 0.85
N GLN A 574 11.07 6.58 -0.20
CA GLN A 574 11.09 7.22 -1.54
C GLN A 574 9.86 8.11 -1.79
N SER A 575 10.01 9.07 -2.71
CA SER A 575 8.95 9.92 -3.26
C SER A 575 8.01 9.12 -4.17
N ALA A 576 6.70 9.28 -3.98
CA ALA A 576 5.65 8.76 -4.85
C ALA A 576 5.51 9.58 -6.14
N VAL A 577 5.80 10.89 -6.10
CA VAL A 577 5.90 11.76 -7.29
C VAL A 577 6.98 11.21 -8.23
N ALA A 578 8.19 10.95 -7.73
CA ALA A 578 9.29 10.38 -8.53
C ALA A 578 8.99 8.98 -9.10
N ALA A 579 8.11 8.22 -8.44
CA ALA A 579 7.64 6.90 -8.88
C ALA A 579 6.47 6.95 -9.90
N GLY A 580 6.06 8.15 -10.32
CA GLY A 580 4.94 8.34 -11.25
C GLY A 580 3.58 8.13 -10.58
N ALA A 581 3.37 8.71 -9.40
CA ALA A 581 2.12 8.72 -8.64
C ALA A 581 1.51 7.31 -8.43
N THR A 582 2.34 6.33 -8.06
CA THR A 582 2.01 4.88 -8.12
C THR A 582 0.68 4.49 -7.47
N VAL A 583 0.35 5.01 -6.28
CA VAL A 583 -0.87 4.64 -5.54
C VAL A 583 -2.16 4.96 -6.31
N PRO A 584 -2.46 6.23 -6.68
CA PRO A 584 -3.60 6.50 -7.54
C PRO A 584 -3.42 5.85 -8.92
N ARG A 585 -2.24 5.92 -9.55
CA ARG A 585 -1.97 5.35 -10.89
C ARG A 585 -2.41 3.88 -11.02
N HIS A 586 -2.18 3.07 -9.99
CA HIS A 586 -2.54 1.65 -9.96
C HIS A 586 -4.02 1.40 -9.65
N MET A 587 -4.63 2.18 -8.74
CA MET A 587 -6.06 2.03 -8.42
C MET A 587 -6.98 2.51 -9.55
N ILE A 588 -6.57 3.52 -10.32
CA ILE A 588 -7.44 4.20 -11.30
C ILE A 588 -8.08 3.26 -12.35
N PRO A 589 -7.35 2.35 -13.03
CA PRO A 589 -7.95 1.38 -13.96
C PRO A 589 -8.98 0.42 -13.33
N THR A 590 -8.97 0.25 -12.01
CA THR A 590 -9.74 -0.79 -11.30
C THR A 590 -11.21 -0.43 -11.08
N ARG A 591 -11.59 0.85 -11.27
CA ARG A 591 -12.99 1.28 -11.21
C ARG A 591 -13.78 0.75 -12.40
N ILE A 592 -15.04 0.38 -12.17
CA ILE A 592 -15.93 -0.04 -13.27
C ILE A 592 -16.63 1.17 -13.88
N ALA A 593 -16.60 1.27 -15.20
CA ALA A 593 -17.29 2.32 -15.95
C ALA A 593 -18.80 2.28 -15.69
N GLY A 594 -19.35 3.38 -15.17
CA GLY A 594 -20.78 3.48 -14.82
C GLY A 594 -21.13 3.01 -13.40
N LYS A 595 -20.15 2.82 -12.51
CA LYS A 595 -20.35 2.64 -11.06
C LYS A 595 -19.60 3.72 -10.24
N PRO A 596 -20.02 3.98 -8.99
CA PRO A 596 -19.26 4.79 -8.04
C PRO A 596 -17.94 4.10 -7.67
N PHE A 597 -16.94 4.89 -7.29
CA PHE A 597 -15.63 4.40 -6.85
C PHE A 597 -15.17 5.02 -5.54
N THR A 598 -14.76 4.18 -4.60
CA THR A 598 -14.14 4.58 -3.34
C THR A 598 -12.74 3.99 -3.18
N THR A 599 -11.99 4.56 -2.24
CA THR A 599 -10.88 3.87 -1.58
C THR A 599 -11.05 3.99 -0.06
N THR A 600 -11.51 2.91 0.59
CA THR A 600 -11.76 2.92 2.06
C THR A 600 -10.51 2.68 2.91
N GLU A 601 -9.36 2.37 2.29
CA GLU A 601 -8.03 2.43 2.93
C GLU A 601 -6.94 3.00 1.99
N VAL A 602 -6.42 4.18 2.30
CA VAL A 602 -5.22 4.71 1.63
C VAL A 602 -4.27 5.46 2.57
N ASN A 603 -2.96 5.21 2.41
CA ASN A 603 -1.90 5.92 3.14
C ASN A 603 -0.58 6.04 2.36
N CYS A 604 0.20 7.08 2.66
CA CYS A 604 1.66 7.10 2.44
C CYS A 604 2.32 6.94 3.80
N CYS A 605 2.70 5.71 4.15
CA CYS A 605 2.90 5.35 5.56
C CYS A 605 4.05 6.13 6.23
N PRO A 606 3.87 6.63 7.46
CA PRO A 606 5.00 7.10 8.25
C PRO A 606 5.94 5.92 8.56
N PRO A 607 7.26 6.18 8.69
CA PRO A 607 7.90 7.49 8.75
C PRO A 607 8.54 7.89 7.40
N ASN A 608 7.90 7.58 6.27
CA ASN A 608 8.39 8.03 4.96
C ASN A 608 8.49 9.57 4.91
N ARG A 609 9.67 10.09 4.56
CA ARG A 609 10.00 11.52 4.57
C ARG A 609 9.27 12.37 3.52
N TYR A 610 8.62 11.72 2.56
CA TYR A 610 7.85 12.32 1.46
C TYR A 610 6.34 12.15 1.63
N ARG A 611 5.85 11.63 2.77
CA ARG A 611 4.40 11.32 2.96
C ARG A 611 3.45 12.51 2.80
N ALA A 612 3.95 13.74 2.90
CA ALA A 612 3.23 14.96 2.55
C ALA A 612 2.67 14.96 1.11
N GLU A 613 3.31 14.23 0.18
CA GLU A 613 2.83 14.03 -1.20
C GLU A 613 1.44 13.38 -1.28
N SER A 614 1.02 12.66 -0.22
CA SER A 614 -0.28 11.98 -0.18
C SER A 614 -1.47 12.92 -0.41
N GLY A 615 -1.43 14.12 0.18
CA GLY A 615 -2.52 15.10 0.09
C GLY A 615 -2.75 15.58 -1.35
N PRO A 616 -1.73 16.19 -1.98
CA PRO A 616 -1.81 16.63 -3.37
C PRO A 616 -2.12 15.49 -4.34
N LEU A 617 -1.44 14.34 -4.25
CA LEU A 617 -1.61 13.24 -5.20
C LEU A 617 -3.00 12.59 -5.10
N LEU A 618 -3.46 12.26 -3.89
CA LEU A 618 -4.75 11.60 -3.73
C LEU A 618 -5.91 12.56 -3.98
N GLY A 619 -5.84 13.80 -3.48
CA GLY A 619 -6.89 14.79 -3.68
C GLY A 619 -7.08 15.17 -5.15
N ALA A 620 -5.98 15.46 -5.86
CA ALA A 620 -6.05 15.86 -7.26
C ALA A 620 -6.51 14.71 -8.16
N TYR A 621 -5.97 13.50 -8.00
CA TYR A 621 -6.35 12.38 -8.87
C TYR A 621 -7.73 11.80 -8.54
N ALA A 622 -8.19 11.81 -7.29
CA ALA A 622 -9.57 11.46 -6.96
C ALA A 622 -10.57 12.47 -7.57
N ALA A 623 -10.22 13.76 -7.62
CA ALA A 623 -11.04 14.80 -8.25
C ALA A 623 -11.06 14.66 -9.79
N LEU A 624 -9.89 14.50 -10.42
CA LEU A 624 -9.77 14.26 -11.87
C LEU A 624 -10.57 13.03 -12.29
N GLN A 625 -10.51 11.95 -11.51
CA GLN A 625 -11.17 10.68 -11.79
C GLN A 625 -12.63 10.61 -11.37
N ASP A 626 -13.15 11.68 -10.75
CA ASP A 626 -14.54 11.83 -10.34
C ASP A 626 -15.00 10.71 -9.38
N TRP A 627 -14.15 10.41 -8.40
CA TRP A 627 -14.41 9.41 -7.35
C TRP A 627 -15.46 9.91 -6.34
N ASP A 628 -15.99 8.97 -5.56
CA ASP A 628 -17.04 9.20 -4.56
C ASP A 628 -16.54 9.04 -3.11
N GLY A 629 -15.36 8.45 -2.89
CA GLY A 629 -14.82 8.28 -1.54
C GLY A 629 -13.30 8.11 -1.47
N VAL A 630 -12.66 8.76 -0.50
CA VAL A 630 -11.23 8.58 -0.14
C VAL A 630 -11.13 8.52 1.38
N PHE A 631 -10.53 7.47 1.95
CA PHE A 631 -10.45 7.29 3.40
C PHE A 631 -9.02 7.06 3.86
N ARG A 632 -8.57 7.87 4.82
CA ARG A 632 -7.26 7.69 5.47
C ARG A 632 -7.23 6.37 6.27
N PHE A 633 -6.25 5.50 6.01
CA PHE A 633 -5.94 4.38 6.91
C PHE A 633 -4.67 4.70 7.73
N ALA A 634 -4.76 5.09 9.00
CA ALA A 634 -5.95 5.27 9.82
C ALA A 634 -5.86 6.59 10.60
N HIS A 635 -6.95 7.07 11.17
CA HIS A 635 -6.84 8.13 12.18
C HIS A 635 -6.19 7.55 13.43
N SER A 636 -6.72 6.44 13.98
CA SER A 636 -6.01 5.67 15.00
C SER A 636 -6.39 4.20 15.17
N HIS A 637 -5.43 3.39 15.61
CA HIS A 637 -5.58 2.03 16.15
C HIS A 637 -5.73 1.96 17.68
N ASN A 638 -5.62 3.08 18.41
CA ASN A 638 -5.74 3.07 19.86
C ASN A 638 -6.37 4.33 20.44
N ILE A 639 -7.37 4.16 21.31
CA ILE A 639 -8.08 5.25 21.98
C ILE A 639 -7.13 6.25 22.68
N ARG A 640 -5.96 5.82 23.16
CA ARG A 640 -4.95 6.69 23.80
C ARG A 640 -4.44 7.80 22.88
N ASN A 641 -4.27 7.53 21.59
CA ASN A 641 -3.83 8.52 20.59
C ASN A 641 -4.91 9.57 20.30
N LEU A 642 -6.16 9.33 20.74
CA LEU A 642 -7.29 10.26 20.65
C LEU A 642 -7.59 10.95 22.00
N GLN A 643 -6.98 10.48 23.09
CA GLN A 643 -7.10 11.03 24.45
C GLN A 643 -5.99 12.02 24.79
N ALA A 644 -4.77 11.81 24.31
CA ALA A 644 -3.65 12.72 24.50
C ALA A 644 -2.70 12.71 23.28
N PRO A 645 -1.97 13.81 23.01
CA PRO A 645 -0.94 13.83 21.98
C PRO A 645 0.11 12.72 22.22
N SER A 646 0.42 11.94 21.18
CA SER A 646 1.37 10.84 21.24
C SER A 646 2.42 10.92 20.12
N ALA A 647 3.44 10.08 20.19
CA ALA A 647 4.49 9.99 19.17
C ALA A 647 4.00 9.16 17.97
N MET A 648 4.41 9.51 16.74
CA MET A 648 4.02 8.77 15.53
C MET A 648 4.38 7.30 15.63
N ASN A 649 3.45 6.44 15.22
CA ASN A 649 3.63 4.99 15.20
C ASN A 649 2.69 4.35 14.15
N GLY A 650 3.15 3.27 13.50
CA GLY A 650 2.33 2.45 12.60
C GLY A 650 1.75 3.23 11.42
N PHE A 651 0.43 3.39 11.41
CA PHE A 651 -0.35 4.05 10.35
C PHE A 651 -1.17 5.24 10.87
N ASP A 652 -1.00 5.63 12.13
CA ASP A 652 -1.90 6.52 12.86
C ASP A 652 -1.66 8.02 12.54
N ALA A 653 -2.56 8.60 11.75
CA ALA A 653 -2.54 10.02 11.40
C ALA A 653 -2.80 10.94 12.60
N ALA A 654 -3.54 10.51 13.63
CA ALA A 654 -3.78 11.32 14.84
C ALA A 654 -2.48 11.73 15.57
N ALA A 655 -1.37 11.01 15.34
CA ALA A 655 -0.04 11.31 15.87
C ALA A 655 0.93 11.93 14.83
N ASP A 656 0.51 12.18 13.59
CA ASP A 656 1.34 12.73 12.51
C ASP A 656 0.77 14.05 11.94
N PRO A 657 1.29 15.21 12.37
CA PRO A 657 0.90 16.52 11.84
C PRO A 657 1.07 16.68 10.32
N ILE A 658 1.99 15.94 9.69
CA ILE A 658 2.13 15.98 8.22
C ILE A 658 0.91 15.38 7.54
N SER A 659 0.46 14.19 7.96
CA SER A 659 -0.73 13.54 7.42
C SER A 659 -2.00 14.37 7.66
N LEU A 660 -2.20 14.92 8.86
CA LEU A 660 -3.37 15.74 9.20
C LEU A 660 -3.49 17.04 8.39
N LEU A 661 -2.37 17.61 7.94
CA LEU A 661 -2.37 18.79 7.06
C LEU A 661 -2.43 18.40 5.58
N ALA A 662 -1.88 17.24 5.20
CA ALA A 662 -2.03 16.68 3.85
C ALA A 662 -3.49 16.28 3.55
N ASP A 663 -4.21 15.73 4.54
CA ASP A 663 -5.65 15.41 4.43
C ASP A 663 -6.47 16.65 4.10
N ARG A 664 -6.17 17.79 4.72
CA ARG A 664 -6.83 19.08 4.43
C ARG A 664 -6.60 19.55 3.00
N ILE A 665 -5.38 19.42 2.47
CA ILE A 665 -5.11 19.68 1.04
C ILE A 665 -6.03 18.79 0.18
N ALA A 666 -6.07 17.48 0.46
CA ALA A 666 -6.88 16.55 -0.31
C ALA A 666 -8.38 16.87 -0.25
N MET A 667 -8.92 17.27 0.91
CA MET A 667 -10.31 17.66 1.09
C MET A 667 -10.71 18.88 0.23
N LEU A 668 -9.84 19.89 0.10
CA LEU A 668 -10.12 21.05 -0.75
C LEU A 668 -10.06 20.71 -2.24
N LEU A 669 -9.10 19.89 -2.65
CA LEU A 669 -9.01 19.43 -4.04
C LEU A 669 -10.21 18.55 -4.44
N PHE A 670 -10.61 17.62 -3.58
CA PHE A 670 -11.59 16.57 -3.87
C PHE A 670 -13.03 16.85 -3.43
N VAL A 671 -13.26 17.07 -2.12
CA VAL A 671 -14.63 17.22 -1.57
C VAL A 671 -15.22 18.57 -1.92
N ARG A 672 -14.43 19.64 -1.79
CA ARG A 672 -14.82 20.98 -2.24
C ARG A 672 -14.80 21.13 -3.77
N GLY A 673 -14.11 20.21 -4.46
CA GLY A 673 -13.99 20.20 -5.91
C GLY A 673 -13.27 21.43 -6.46
N ASP A 674 -12.08 21.73 -5.93
CA ASP A 674 -11.21 22.76 -6.53
C ASP A 674 -10.59 22.28 -7.85
N VAL A 675 -10.36 20.97 -8.01
CA VAL A 675 -9.92 20.33 -9.25
C VAL A 675 -11.13 19.79 -10.03
N SER A 676 -11.11 19.98 -11.34
CA SER A 676 -12.17 19.55 -12.24
C SER A 676 -12.06 18.06 -12.58
N PRO A 677 -13.19 17.33 -12.75
CA PRO A 677 -13.19 16.02 -13.40
C PRO A 677 -12.61 16.07 -14.83
N GLY A 678 -11.92 15.01 -15.24
CA GLY A 678 -11.33 14.90 -16.57
C GLY A 678 -12.38 14.98 -17.69
N LYS A 679 -12.06 15.69 -18.76
CA LYS A 679 -13.00 16.06 -19.84
C LYS A 679 -13.52 14.85 -20.61
N ARG A 680 -12.81 13.72 -20.56
CA ARG A 680 -13.17 12.45 -21.24
C ARG A 680 -13.20 11.27 -20.27
N MET A 681 -13.81 10.17 -20.70
CA MET A 681 -13.76 8.86 -20.04
C MET A 681 -13.38 7.79 -21.07
N VAL A 682 -12.34 6.99 -20.79
CA VAL A 682 -11.85 5.94 -21.70
C VAL A 682 -11.80 4.59 -20.95
N PRO A 683 -12.73 3.66 -21.22
CA PRO A 683 -12.75 2.36 -20.54
C PRO A 683 -11.82 1.34 -21.20
N PHE A 684 -11.21 0.48 -20.38
CA PHE A 684 -10.57 -0.77 -20.80
C PHE A 684 -11.60 -1.89 -20.82
N LEU A 685 -11.89 -2.43 -22.00
CA LEU A 685 -12.80 -3.54 -22.18
C LEU A 685 -12.12 -4.86 -21.79
N VAL A 686 -12.78 -5.61 -20.89
CA VAL A 686 -12.32 -6.89 -20.37
C VAL A 686 -13.42 -7.92 -20.59
N SER A 687 -13.17 -8.90 -21.44
CA SER A 687 -14.01 -10.09 -21.61
C SER A 687 -13.57 -11.22 -20.67
N ASP A 688 -14.41 -12.24 -20.50
CA ASP A 688 -14.04 -13.47 -19.80
C ASP A 688 -12.74 -14.10 -20.33
N ASP A 689 -12.58 -14.11 -21.67
CA ASP A 689 -11.39 -14.63 -22.37
C ASP A 689 -10.11 -13.83 -22.08
N THR A 690 -10.25 -12.55 -21.73
CA THR A 690 -9.13 -11.61 -21.54
C THR A 690 -8.84 -11.25 -20.08
N ALA A 691 -9.80 -11.42 -19.16
CA ALA A 691 -9.64 -11.18 -17.72
C ALA A 691 -8.58 -12.08 -17.07
N TYR A 692 -8.63 -13.38 -17.39
CA TYR A 692 -7.84 -14.42 -16.71
C TYR A 692 -6.59 -14.82 -17.48
N THR A 693 -6.08 -13.98 -18.40
CA THR A 693 -4.93 -14.33 -19.25
C THR A 693 -3.59 -14.33 -18.50
N ALA A 694 -3.49 -13.49 -17.46
CA ALA A 694 -2.30 -13.25 -16.64
C ALA A 694 -2.39 -13.90 -15.24
N PRO A 695 -1.27 -14.05 -14.50
CA PRO A 695 -1.29 -14.51 -13.11
C PRO A 695 -2.06 -13.55 -12.18
N MET A 696 -2.67 -14.10 -11.13
CA MET A 696 -3.29 -13.33 -10.05
C MET A 696 -2.45 -13.36 -8.78
N GLY A 697 -2.58 -12.31 -7.95
CA GLY A 697 -1.95 -12.20 -6.64
C GLY A 697 -1.45 -10.78 -6.36
N TRP A 698 -0.84 -10.57 -5.18
CA TRP A 698 -0.11 -9.35 -4.87
C TRP A 698 1.01 -9.13 -5.91
N GLY A 699 1.02 -7.97 -6.58
CA GLY A 699 2.02 -7.68 -7.61
C GLY A 699 1.75 -8.25 -9.00
N GLN A 700 0.56 -8.77 -9.30
CA GLN A 700 0.31 -9.59 -10.50
C GLN A 700 -0.95 -9.20 -11.30
N GLY A 701 -0.88 -9.37 -12.62
CA GLY A 701 -2.03 -9.22 -13.52
C GLY A 701 -2.55 -7.79 -13.67
N TYR A 702 -1.68 -6.80 -13.50
CA TYR A 702 -2.00 -5.38 -13.61
C TYR A 702 -2.49 -4.98 -15.01
N PHE A 703 -3.27 -3.91 -15.08
CA PHE A 703 -3.54 -3.20 -16.33
C PHE A 703 -2.23 -2.64 -16.94
N PRO A 704 -2.10 -2.56 -18.28
CA PRO A 704 -0.87 -2.09 -18.93
C PRO A 704 -0.44 -0.70 -18.48
N GLU A 705 0.87 -0.48 -18.27
CA GLU A 705 1.40 0.78 -17.70
C GLU A 705 0.97 2.03 -18.49
N ALA A 706 0.95 1.97 -19.82
CA ALA A 706 0.47 3.07 -20.65
C ALA A 706 -0.99 3.47 -20.35
N PHE A 707 -1.85 2.51 -20.01
CA PHE A 707 -3.24 2.77 -19.63
C PHE A 707 -3.35 3.38 -18.22
N GLN A 708 -2.47 2.95 -17.31
CA GLN A 708 -2.36 3.56 -15.98
C GLN A 708 -1.94 5.05 -16.08
N TYR A 709 -0.98 5.39 -16.93
CA TYR A 709 -0.58 6.79 -17.18
C TYR A 709 -1.64 7.59 -17.95
N LEU A 710 -2.43 6.97 -18.83
CA LEU A 710 -3.62 7.61 -19.42
C LEU A 710 -4.65 7.99 -18.33
N GLY A 711 -4.73 7.21 -17.25
CA GLY A 711 -5.48 7.54 -16.04
C GLY A 711 -4.93 8.71 -15.21
N LEU A 712 -3.71 9.19 -15.47
CA LEU A 712 -3.22 10.45 -14.92
C LEU A 712 -3.49 11.65 -15.85
N TYR A 713 -3.91 11.38 -17.09
CA TYR A 713 -4.26 12.38 -18.10
C TYR A 713 -5.76 12.68 -18.10
N THR A 714 -6.62 11.66 -18.19
CA THR A 714 -8.09 11.80 -18.27
C THR A 714 -8.77 10.69 -17.46
N ARG A 715 -10.11 10.72 -17.30
CA ARG A 715 -10.84 9.63 -16.64
C ARG A 715 -10.69 8.32 -17.40
N VAL A 716 -10.40 7.26 -16.66
CA VAL A 716 -10.38 5.89 -17.18
C VAL A 716 -11.07 4.94 -16.20
N GLY A 717 -11.07 3.66 -16.54
CA GLY A 717 -11.59 2.56 -15.73
C GLY A 717 -11.63 1.29 -16.58
N SER A 718 -12.26 0.25 -16.07
CA SER A 718 -12.47 -1.02 -16.76
C SER A 718 -13.96 -1.32 -16.94
N MET A 719 -14.27 -2.26 -17.84
CA MET A 719 -15.63 -2.65 -18.17
C MET A 719 -15.67 -4.14 -18.49
N HIS A 720 -16.50 -4.92 -17.79
CA HIS A 720 -16.70 -6.34 -18.09
C HIS A 720 -17.72 -6.47 -19.23
N VAL A 721 -17.25 -6.84 -20.43
CA VAL A 721 -18.08 -6.83 -21.66
C VAL A 721 -18.89 -8.11 -21.91
N ASP A 722 -18.82 -9.08 -21.00
CA ASP A 722 -19.70 -10.25 -20.97
C ASP A 722 -20.73 -10.21 -19.82
N GLY A 723 -20.66 -9.18 -18.96
CA GLY A 723 -21.56 -8.95 -17.83
C GLY A 723 -22.36 -7.64 -17.94
N PRO A 724 -22.91 -7.12 -16.82
CA PRO A 724 -23.66 -5.87 -16.83
C PRO A 724 -22.76 -4.64 -17.09
N HIS A 725 -22.95 -3.96 -18.22
CA HIS A 725 -22.19 -2.75 -18.58
C HIS A 725 -23.03 -1.68 -19.31
N PRO A 726 -22.64 -0.39 -19.26
CA PRO A 726 -23.21 0.64 -20.13
C PRO A 726 -22.92 0.36 -21.61
N PRO A 727 -23.76 0.79 -22.59
CA PRO A 727 -23.52 0.54 -24.01
C PRO A 727 -22.16 1.11 -24.45
N VAL A 728 -21.37 0.30 -25.14
CA VAL A 728 -19.95 0.60 -25.46
C VAL A 728 -19.85 1.79 -26.43
N GLU A 729 -20.86 1.97 -27.28
CA GLU A 729 -21.05 3.10 -28.18
C GLU A 729 -21.28 4.46 -27.49
N THR A 730 -21.49 4.49 -26.16
CA THR A 730 -21.55 5.77 -25.42
C THR A 730 -20.16 6.39 -25.16
N PHE A 731 -19.08 5.68 -25.49
CA PHE A 731 -17.70 6.13 -25.29
C PHE A 731 -17.06 6.56 -26.61
N ASP A 732 -16.38 7.71 -26.58
CA ASP A 732 -15.72 8.33 -27.74
C ASP A 732 -14.63 7.44 -28.37
N ILE A 733 -14.00 6.62 -27.53
CA ILE A 733 -12.96 5.62 -27.83
C ILE A 733 -12.88 4.63 -26.65
N VAL A 734 -12.53 3.38 -26.94
CA VAL A 734 -12.31 2.32 -25.94
C VAL A 734 -10.95 1.66 -26.12
N VAL A 735 -10.44 1.05 -25.05
CA VAL A 735 -9.14 0.36 -25.02
C VAL A 735 -9.37 -1.13 -24.74
N GLY A 736 -8.48 -2.02 -25.20
CA GLY A 736 -8.49 -3.42 -24.80
C GLY A 736 -7.23 -4.16 -25.24
N GLN A 737 -7.08 -5.42 -24.81
CA GLN A 737 -6.03 -6.30 -25.36
C GLN A 737 -6.27 -6.51 -26.87
N THR A 738 -5.19 -6.63 -27.65
CA THR A 738 -5.23 -7.00 -29.08
C THR A 738 -5.92 -8.35 -29.36
N THR A 739 -6.06 -9.20 -28.36
CA THR A 739 -6.79 -10.48 -28.38
C THR A 739 -8.29 -10.36 -28.10
N LEU A 740 -8.79 -9.17 -27.75
CA LEU A 740 -10.20 -8.93 -27.49
C LEU A 740 -11.03 -9.14 -28.78
N ASN A 741 -12.18 -9.82 -28.65
CA ASN A 741 -13.01 -10.12 -29.80
C ASN A 741 -13.62 -8.83 -30.43
N PRO A 742 -13.43 -8.57 -31.75
CA PRO A 742 -13.96 -7.37 -32.41
C PRO A 742 -15.47 -7.15 -32.27
N LYS A 743 -16.25 -8.18 -31.93
CA LYS A 743 -17.70 -8.05 -31.67
C LYS A 743 -18.05 -6.97 -30.64
N TYR A 744 -17.19 -6.74 -29.64
CA TYR A 744 -17.45 -5.78 -28.56
C TYR A 744 -17.19 -4.31 -28.95
N TYR A 745 -16.34 -4.06 -29.96
CA TYR A 745 -15.89 -2.71 -30.31
C TYR A 745 -16.10 -2.32 -31.79
N LYS A 746 -16.71 -3.18 -32.61
CA LYS A 746 -17.00 -2.95 -34.05
C LYS A 746 -17.67 -1.61 -34.42
N ASN A 747 -18.37 -0.97 -33.48
CA ASN A 747 -19.15 0.26 -33.70
C ASN A 747 -18.53 1.50 -33.02
N VAL A 748 -17.34 1.38 -32.44
CA VAL A 748 -16.66 2.45 -31.69
C VAL A 748 -15.17 2.50 -32.08
N ARG A 749 -14.49 3.62 -31.82
CA ARG A 749 -13.03 3.68 -32.00
C ARG A 749 -12.35 2.79 -30.95
N PHE A 750 -11.40 1.98 -31.39
CA PHE A 750 -10.62 1.08 -30.54
C PHE A 750 -9.14 1.44 -30.58
N ALA A 751 -8.46 1.32 -29.44
CA ALA A 751 -7.01 1.38 -29.34
C ALA A 751 -6.47 0.13 -28.60
N PRO A 752 -5.36 -0.49 -29.08
CA PRO A 752 -4.68 -1.54 -28.33
C PRO A 752 -4.14 -0.98 -27.01
N GLY A 753 -4.36 -1.70 -25.92
CA GLY A 753 -3.95 -1.30 -24.57
C GLY A 753 -2.47 -1.53 -24.26
N GLU A 754 -1.75 -2.21 -25.15
CA GLU A 754 -0.34 -2.57 -25.03
C GLU A 754 0.61 -1.38 -25.28
N SER A 755 1.88 -1.63 -25.60
CA SER A 755 2.96 -0.63 -25.62
C SER A 755 2.72 0.58 -26.55
N SER A 756 1.96 0.43 -27.63
CA SER A 756 1.63 1.50 -28.58
C SER A 756 0.37 2.31 -28.21
N LEU A 757 -0.24 2.09 -27.05
CA LEU A 757 -1.47 2.78 -26.63
C LEU A 757 -1.35 4.32 -26.69
N ILE A 758 -0.23 4.90 -26.24
CA ILE A 758 -0.05 6.36 -26.27
C ILE A 758 0.03 6.88 -27.72
N GLU A 759 0.70 6.14 -28.62
CA GLU A 759 0.78 6.45 -30.04
C GLU A 759 -0.61 6.38 -30.71
N ALA A 760 -1.40 5.36 -30.36
CA ALA A 760 -2.79 5.23 -30.80
C ALA A 760 -3.68 6.36 -30.29
N MET A 761 -3.48 6.83 -29.06
CA MET A 761 -4.21 7.98 -28.47
C MET A 761 -3.81 9.32 -29.09
N LEU A 762 -2.54 9.50 -29.46
CA LEU A 762 -2.07 10.65 -30.26
C LEU A 762 -2.71 10.64 -31.65
N ALA A 763 -2.67 9.49 -32.36
CA ALA A 763 -3.26 9.34 -33.69
C ALA A 763 -4.78 9.58 -33.70
N ASN A 764 -5.49 9.12 -32.67
CA ASN A 764 -6.93 9.36 -32.50
C ASN A 764 -7.29 10.76 -31.94
N ARG A 765 -6.29 11.63 -31.71
CA ARG A 765 -6.44 12.99 -31.15
C ARG A 765 -7.14 13.02 -29.77
N VAL A 766 -6.89 12.00 -28.95
CA VAL A 766 -7.41 11.87 -27.58
C VAL A 766 -6.43 12.49 -26.58
N VAL A 767 -5.14 12.31 -26.84
CA VAL A 767 -4.02 12.93 -26.13
C VAL A 767 -3.28 13.85 -27.12
N PRO A 768 -2.87 15.08 -26.75
CA PRO A 768 -2.04 15.92 -27.59
C PRO A 768 -0.52 15.60 -27.41
N PRO A 769 0.33 15.93 -28.41
CA PRO A 769 1.77 15.67 -28.32
C PRO A 769 2.42 16.24 -27.05
N GLY A 770 3.22 15.40 -26.37
CA GLY A 770 3.95 15.79 -25.16
C GLY A 770 3.16 15.84 -23.85
N ALA A 771 1.83 15.59 -23.87
CA ALA A 771 1.02 15.56 -22.63
C ALA A 771 1.21 14.29 -21.78
N ILE A 772 1.77 13.21 -22.36
CA ILE A 772 2.22 12.01 -21.65
C ILE A 772 3.62 11.65 -22.16
N ASP A 773 4.58 11.53 -21.26
CA ASP A 773 5.91 10.96 -21.49
C ASP A 773 6.17 9.89 -20.44
N LEU A 774 6.19 8.63 -20.88
CA LEU A 774 6.39 7.46 -20.01
C LEU A 774 7.83 7.34 -19.49
N ALA A 775 8.82 7.84 -20.23
CA ALA A 775 10.23 7.79 -19.84
C ALA A 775 10.55 8.84 -18.77
N ALA A 776 10.04 10.06 -18.93
CA ALA A 776 10.10 11.11 -17.90
C ALA A 776 9.09 10.91 -16.75
N ARG A 777 8.16 9.95 -16.87
CA ARG A 777 7.02 9.76 -15.96
C ARG A 777 6.24 11.07 -15.78
N LYS A 778 6.00 11.76 -16.88
CA LYS A 778 5.46 13.12 -16.95
C LYS A 778 4.07 13.09 -17.58
N VAL A 779 3.11 13.74 -16.95
CA VAL A 779 1.73 13.85 -17.44
C VAL A 779 1.17 15.23 -17.14
N VAL A 780 0.54 15.86 -18.13
CA VAL A 780 -0.28 17.07 -17.97
C VAL A 780 -1.73 16.66 -18.22
N SER A 781 -2.60 16.80 -17.21
CA SER A 781 -4.03 16.43 -17.28
C SER A 781 -4.78 17.12 -18.42
N ASP A 782 -5.86 16.49 -18.89
CA ASP A 782 -6.71 17.02 -19.95
C ASP A 782 -7.47 18.30 -19.54
N THR A 783 -7.67 18.52 -18.24
CA THR A 783 -8.17 19.79 -17.69
C THR A 783 -7.15 20.91 -17.85
N GLY A 784 -5.86 20.58 -17.68
CA GLY A 784 -4.72 21.50 -17.63
C GLY A 784 -4.34 21.91 -16.20
N GLU A 785 -5.08 21.46 -15.18
CA GLU A 785 -4.92 21.87 -13.78
C GLU A 785 -3.81 21.08 -13.08
N ILE A 786 -3.64 19.80 -13.42
CA ILE A 786 -2.64 18.90 -12.81
C ILE A 786 -1.46 18.70 -13.77
N THR A 787 -0.24 18.84 -13.24
CA THR A 787 1.01 18.43 -13.90
C THR A 787 1.86 17.57 -12.96
N LEU A 788 2.25 16.38 -13.43
CA LEU A 788 3.22 15.49 -12.81
C LEU A 788 4.49 15.45 -13.67
N ASP A 789 5.66 15.48 -13.04
CA ASP A 789 6.95 15.18 -13.67
C ASP A 789 7.83 14.37 -12.71
N GLY A 790 7.77 13.05 -12.83
CA GLY A 790 8.52 12.13 -11.97
C GLY A 790 10.03 12.22 -12.15
N SER A 791 10.52 12.59 -13.35
CA SER A 791 11.95 12.82 -13.62
C SER A 791 12.49 14.06 -12.90
N ALA A 792 11.68 15.11 -12.82
CA ALA A 792 11.99 16.34 -12.11
C ALA A 792 11.72 16.27 -10.60
N GLY A 793 10.96 15.25 -10.14
CA GLY A 793 10.50 15.13 -8.75
C GLY A 793 9.45 16.18 -8.36
N THR A 794 8.72 16.73 -9.34
CA THR A 794 7.75 17.82 -9.14
C THR A 794 6.32 17.40 -9.46
N PHE A 795 5.37 17.89 -8.68
CA PHE A 795 3.93 17.78 -8.94
C PHE A 795 3.27 19.13 -8.70
N GLN A 796 2.29 19.48 -9.50
CA GLN A 796 1.62 20.78 -9.46
C GLN A 796 0.12 20.61 -9.68
N VAL A 797 -0.66 21.39 -8.91
CA VAL A 797 -2.09 21.58 -9.06
C VAL A 797 -2.34 23.08 -9.13
N VAL A 798 -2.90 23.57 -10.23
CA VAL A 798 -3.08 24.99 -10.51
C VAL A 798 -4.55 25.24 -10.85
N THR A 799 -5.32 25.67 -9.86
CA THR A 799 -6.77 25.95 -9.97
C THR A 799 -7.09 27.37 -9.49
N GLU A 800 -8.31 27.83 -9.72
CA GLU A 800 -8.72 29.19 -9.31
C GLU A 800 -8.72 29.39 -7.78
N ARG A 801 -9.07 28.34 -7.01
CA ARG A 801 -9.23 28.40 -5.55
C ARG A 801 -8.07 27.80 -4.77
N THR A 802 -7.30 26.88 -5.35
CA THR A 802 -6.12 26.26 -4.72
C THR A 802 -4.97 26.09 -5.73
N GLU A 803 -3.80 26.59 -5.38
CA GLU A 803 -2.54 26.24 -6.05
C GLU A 803 -1.66 25.45 -5.08
N CYS A 804 -1.19 24.27 -5.51
CA CYS A 804 -0.43 23.36 -4.67
C CYS A 804 0.73 22.74 -5.45
N PHE A 805 1.90 22.70 -4.81
CA PHE A 805 3.15 22.31 -5.43
C PHE A 805 3.90 21.32 -4.53
N VAL A 806 4.43 20.27 -5.15
CA VAL A 806 5.45 19.40 -4.58
C VAL A 806 6.79 19.78 -5.22
N ILE A 807 7.77 20.13 -4.39
CA ILE A 807 8.98 20.82 -4.80
C ILE A 807 10.21 20.09 -4.22
N PRO A 808 11.19 19.67 -5.04
CA PRO A 808 12.53 19.29 -4.58
C PRO A 808 13.27 20.45 -3.89
N ASP A 809 14.37 20.15 -3.21
CA ASP A 809 15.22 21.18 -2.59
C ASP A 809 15.84 22.12 -3.64
N ASP A 810 16.05 23.37 -3.23
CA ASP A 810 16.58 24.51 -4.02
C ASP A 810 15.94 24.70 -5.40
N ARG A 811 14.61 24.50 -5.50
CA ARG A 811 13.83 24.76 -6.72
C ARG A 811 12.75 25.82 -6.51
N ALA A 812 12.41 26.48 -7.63
CA ALA A 812 11.28 27.39 -7.76
C ALA A 812 10.23 26.85 -8.74
N VAL A 813 8.97 27.17 -8.49
CA VAL A 813 7.80 26.79 -9.29
C VAL A 813 6.82 27.98 -9.38
N ASN A 814 6.02 28.00 -10.45
CA ASN A 814 5.02 29.03 -10.70
C ASN A 814 3.71 28.38 -11.14
N GLY A 815 2.62 28.70 -10.44
CA GLY A 815 1.25 28.55 -10.94
C GLY A 815 0.79 29.84 -11.63
N LYS A 816 -0.51 30.14 -11.54
CA LYS A 816 -1.14 31.31 -12.17
C LYS A 816 -1.26 32.48 -11.18
N ALA A 817 -1.52 32.18 -9.91
CA ALA A 817 -1.61 33.13 -8.81
C ALA A 817 -0.43 33.05 -7.84
N VAL A 818 0.32 31.95 -7.79
CA VAL A 818 1.33 31.70 -6.76
C VAL A 818 2.68 31.32 -7.39
N SER A 819 3.75 31.97 -6.91
CA SER A 819 5.14 31.53 -7.12
C SER A 819 5.72 31.06 -5.80
N VAL A 820 6.42 29.93 -5.80
CA VAL A 820 7.08 29.37 -4.60
C VAL A 820 8.54 29.06 -4.91
N SER A 821 9.46 29.37 -4.00
CA SER A 821 10.79 28.77 -3.97
C SER A 821 11.08 28.18 -2.58
N SER A 822 11.66 26.98 -2.53
CA SER A 822 11.92 26.22 -1.30
C SER A 822 13.42 25.97 -1.10
N LYS A 823 13.88 26.04 0.16
CA LYS A 823 15.26 25.69 0.56
C LYS A 823 15.29 24.96 1.90
N GLY A 824 16.15 23.95 2.01
CA GLY A 824 16.38 23.14 3.21
C GLY A 824 15.80 21.72 3.10
N GLY A 825 15.16 21.39 2.00
CA GLY A 825 14.70 20.06 1.66
C GLY A 825 13.57 20.05 0.64
N PHE A 826 13.10 18.85 0.36
CA PHE A 826 11.78 18.61 -0.20
C PHE A 826 10.69 19.36 0.59
N ALA A 827 9.72 19.95 -0.12
CA ALA A 827 8.55 20.57 0.47
C ALA A 827 7.27 20.33 -0.34
N VAL A 828 6.13 20.29 0.35
CA VAL A 828 4.80 20.50 -0.24
C VAL A 828 4.30 21.87 0.22
N VAL A 829 3.95 22.74 -0.73
CA VAL A 829 3.40 24.07 -0.43
C VAL A 829 2.05 24.21 -1.12
N SER A 830 1.03 24.58 -0.35
CA SER A 830 -0.34 24.82 -0.85
C SER A 830 -0.82 26.20 -0.41
N VAL A 831 -1.44 26.95 -1.31
CA VAL A 831 -2.18 28.19 -1.04
C VAL A 831 -3.62 27.96 -1.47
N SER A 832 -4.55 28.03 -0.52
CA SER A 832 -5.96 27.74 -0.73
C SER A 832 -6.83 28.91 -0.24
N SER A 833 -7.76 29.35 -1.08
CA SER A 833 -8.86 30.23 -0.69
C SER A 833 -9.77 29.55 0.33
N MET A 834 -10.18 30.27 1.38
CA MET A 834 -11.07 29.77 2.44
C MET A 834 -12.37 30.59 2.56
N ASP A 835 -12.61 31.51 1.62
CA ASP A 835 -13.87 32.26 1.48
C ASP A 835 -14.59 32.00 0.14
N GLY A 836 -14.12 31.00 -0.62
CA GLY A 836 -14.69 30.55 -1.89
C GLY A 836 -14.30 31.39 -3.12
N ARG A 837 -13.64 32.53 -2.95
CA ARG A 837 -13.22 33.41 -4.06
C ARG A 837 -11.91 32.94 -4.73
N PRO A 838 -11.61 33.36 -5.97
CA PRO A 838 -10.27 33.22 -6.55
C PRO A 838 -9.17 33.73 -5.63
N ILE A 839 -8.05 33.02 -5.54
CA ILE A 839 -6.92 33.30 -4.61
C ILE A 839 -6.55 34.80 -4.57
N ALA A 840 -6.38 35.43 -5.74
CA ALA A 840 -5.97 36.84 -5.82
C ALA A 840 -6.97 37.86 -5.25
N SER A 841 -8.23 37.44 -5.04
CA SER A 841 -9.32 38.26 -4.51
C SER A 841 -9.82 37.82 -3.13
N SER A 842 -9.37 36.67 -2.62
CA SER A 842 -9.80 36.11 -1.34
C SER A 842 -9.25 36.93 -0.15
N SER A 843 -10.07 37.15 0.87
CA SER A 843 -9.66 37.81 2.12
C SER A 843 -9.24 36.83 3.22
N ARG A 844 -9.34 35.51 2.98
CA ARG A 844 -8.90 34.47 3.92
C ARG A 844 -8.23 33.33 3.15
N LEU A 845 -6.89 33.29 3.18
CA LEU A 845 -6.12 32.18 2.60
C LEU A 845 -5.57 31.27 3.70
N LEU A 846 -5.65 29.96 3.47
CA LEU A 846 -4.80 28.96 4.13
C LEU A 846 -3.53 28.80 3.31
N VAL A 847 -2.36 28.89 3.94
CA VAL A 847 -1.09 28.43 3.36
C VAL A 847 -0.55 27.28 4.19
N VAL A 848 -0.22 26.17 3.54
CA VAL A 848 0.39 24.99 4.16
C VAL A 848 1.80 24.82 3.61
N HIS A 849 2.78 24.55 4.48
CA HIS A 849 4.17 24.25 4.12
C HIS A 849 4.62 23.00 4.90
N LEU A 850 4.62 21.85 4.21
CA LEU A 850 4.96 20.55 4.77
C LEU A 850 6.36 20.11 4.33
N THR A 851 7.16 19.68 5.29
CA THR A 851 8.49 19.11 5.09
C THR A 851 8.48 17.64 5.53
N ASP A 852 9.42 17.21 6.36
CA ASP A 852 9.33 15.98 7.15
C ASP A 852 9.22 16.32 8.65
N VAL A 853 8.59 15.42 9.40
CA VAL A 853 8.51 15.41 10.86
C VAL A 853 8.87 14.00 11.33
N GLN A 854 9.73 13.90 12.34
CA GLN A 854 10.18 12.65 12.97
C GLN A 854 9.94 12.76 14.50
N ASN A 855 10.05 11.68 15.27
CA ASN A 855 9.97 11.78 16.74
C ASN A 855 11.36 12.05 17.33
N THR A 856 11.42 12.61 18.55
CA THR A 856 12.70 12.68 19.29
C THR A 856 13.17 11.26 19.62
N GLY A 857 14.43 10.95 19.35
CA GLY A 857 14.98 9.62 19.58
C GLY A 857 14.49 8.52 18.61
N THR A 858 13.82 8.86 17.50
CA THR A 858 13.62 7.88 16.42
C THR A 858 14.98 7.36 15.98
N ARG A 859 15.15 6.03 15.94
CA ARG A 859 16.41 5.38 15.55
C ARG A 859 16.19 4.53 14.31
N TYR A 860 17.02 4.78 13.30
CA TYR A 860 17.19 3.92 12.14
C TYR A 860 18.56 3.26 12.19
N ARG A 861 18.67 2.05 11.63
CA ARG A 861 19.95 1.34 11.47
C ARG A 861 20.89 2.08 10.52
N ASN A 862 20.33 2.85 9.57
CA ASN A 862 21.05 3.53 8.50
C ASN A 862 20.55 4.97 8.25
N ARG A 863 21.41 5.80 7.62
CA ARG A 863 21.06 7.19 7.24
C ARG A 863 20.05 7.30 6.09
N THR A 864 19.81 6.22 5.35
CA THR A 864 18.76 6.14 4.32
C THR A 864 17.35 6.05 4.91
N MET A 865 17.21 5.84 6.23
CA MET A 865 15.92 5.71 6.92
C MET A 865 15.07 4.52 6.42
N THR A 866 15.72 3.50 5.87
CA THR A 866 15.08 2.33 5.26
C THR A 866 14.90 1.17 6.23
N ILE A 867 15.62 1.16 7.36
CA ILE A 867 15.44 0.20 8.46
C ILE A 867 15.22 0.98 9.76
N LEU A 868 13.98 1.03 10.22
CA LEU A 868 13.57 1.66 11.48
C LEU A 868 13.76 0.66 12.64
N GLU A 869 14.54 1.01 13.66
CA GLU A 869 14.77 0.18 14.85
C GLU A 869 13.97 0.64 16.07
N GLN A 870 13.63 1.93 16.17
CA GLN A 870 12.86 2.49 17.29
C GLN A 870 12.07 3.72 16.84
N TRP A 871 10.78 3.79 17.20
CA TRP A 871 9.90 4.92 16.82
C TRP A 871 10.25 6.26 17.48
N GLY A 872 10.84 6.27 18.69
CA GLY A 872 11.13 7.49 19.46
C GLY A 872 9.97 7.94 20.38
N SER A 873 10.00 9.20 20.81
CA SER A 873 9.02 9.82 21.72
C SER A 873 8.71 11.28 21.33
N LEU A 874 7.71 11.88 21.97
CA LEU A 874 7.55 13.33 21.95
C LEU A 874 8.73 14.05 22.64
N PRO A 875 8.98 15.35 22.35
CA PRO A 875 8.32 16.15 21.31
C PRO A 875 8.66 15.65 19.89
N HIS A 876 7.85 16.01 18.90
CA HIS A 876 8.26 15.78 17.52
C HIS A 876 9.41 16.71 17.13
N LEU A 877 10.08 16.38 16.05
CA LEU A 877 11.14 17.14 15.42
C LEU A 877 10.74 17.46 13.99
N VAL A 878 10.50 18.74 13.69
CA VAL A 878 10.22 19.22 12.33
C VAL A 878 11.53 19.54 11.61
N ARG A 879 11.63 19.15 10.34
CA ARG A 879 12.74 19.53 9.48
C ARG A 879 12.65 21.01 9.12
N ARG A 880 13.71 21.76 9.41
CA ARG A 880 13.88 23.16 8.99
C ARG A 880 13.94 23.28 7.47
N ALA A 881 13.01 24.04 6.91
CA ALA A 881 13.05 24.57 5.55
C ALA A 881 12.38 25.95 5.53
N THR A 882 12.69 26.75 4.52
CA THR A 882 12.02 28.02 4.24
C THR A 882 11.45 28.02 2.84
N ALA A 883 10.16 28.28 2.72
CA ALA A 883 9.50 28.54 1.45
C ALA A 883 9.20 30.04 1.34
N GLN A 884 9.75 30.72 0.33
CA GLN A 884 9.32 32.05 -0.05
C GLN A 884 8.07 31.90 -0.92
N VAL A 885 6.93 32.41 -0.46
CA VAL A 885 5.64 32.31 -1.13
C VAL A 885 5.24 33.71 -1.61
N THR A 886 5.11 33.85 -2.93
CA THR A 886 4.63 35.07 -3.60
C THR A 886 3.22 34.83 -4.12
N ILE A 887 2.27 35.69 -3.75
CA ILE A 887 0.85 35.53 -4.11
C ILE A 887 0.38 36.78 -4.85
N ALA A 888 -0.22 36.56 -6.03
CA ALA A 888 -0.90 37.58 -6.81
C ALA A 888 -2.07 38.15 -6.02
N GLN A 889 -2.23 39.48 -6.01
CA GLN A 889 -3.27 40.14 -5.24
C GLN A 889 -3.85 41.33 -6.02
N ALA A 890 -5.17 41.35 -6.17
CA ALA A 890 -5.89 42.34 -6.99
C ALA A 890 -6.22 43.66 -6.26
N GLN A 891 -5.96 43.76 -4.94
CA GLN A 891 -6.35 44.89 -4.10
C GLN A 891 -5.18 45.33 -3.20
N GLN A 892 -5.05 46.63 -2.94
CA GLN A 892 -3.92 47.19 -2.17
C GLN A 892 -4.14 47.22 -0.65
N ASP A 893 -5.26 46.69 -0.17
CA ASP A 893 -5.66 46.63 1.25
C ASP A 893 -4.55 46.10 2.17
N ALA A 894 -4.65 46.43 3.46
CA ALA A 894 -3.79 45.84 4.48
C ALA A 894 -3.94 44.32 4.49
N VAL A 895 -2.82 43.61 4.63
CA VAL A 895 -2.77 42.15 4.68
C VAL A 895 -1.92 41.74 5.87
N ARG A 896 -2.34 40.69 6.58
CA ARG A 896 -1.64 40.14 7.75
C ARG A 896 -1.49 38.64 7.57
N ALA A 897 -0.27 38.13 7.72
CA ALA A 897 0.01 36.69 7.74
C ALA A 897 0.27 36.24 9.18
N TRP A 898 -0.25 35.07 9.55
CA TRP A 898 -0.14 34.51 10.88
C TRP A 898 0.44 33.11 10.82
N ALA A 899 1.55 32.87 11.52
CA ALA A 899 2.07 31.53 11.75
C ALA A 899 1.17 30.81 12.77
N LEU A 900 0.78 29.57 12.46
CA LEU A 900 -0.14 28.77 13.28
C LEU A 900 0.58 27.65 14.03
N ASP A 901 -0.02 27.16 15.11
CA ASP A 901 0.27 25.82 15.63
C ASP A 901 -0.46 24.74 14.80
N VAL A 902 -0.21 23.47 15.09
CA VAL A 902 -0.83 22.34 14.36
C VAL A 902 -2.35 22.22 14.59
N GLY A 903 -2.90 22.91 15.60
CA GLY A 903 -4.33 23.05 15.84
C GLY A 903 -4.98 24.20 15.07
N GLY A 904 -4.19 25.08 14.45
CA GLY A 904 -4.66 26.22 13.66
C GLY A 904 -4.85 27.50 14.46
N LYS A 905 -4.36 27.57 15.71
CA LYS A 905 -4.35 28.80 16.50
C LYS A 905 -3.21 29.71 16.05
N ARG A 906 -3.47 31.01 15.94
CA ARG A 906 -2.45 32.03 15.61
C ARG A 906 -1.42 32.15 16.75
N VAL A 907 -0.15 31.98 16.42
CA VAL A 907 0.98 32.01 17.38
C VAL A 907 1.80 33.29 17.25
N SER A 908 2.10 33.72 16.02
CA SER A 908 2.82 34.97 15.76
C SER A 908 2.45 35.54 14.39
N GLU A 909 2.59 36.87 14.25
CA GLU A 909 2.48 37.54 12.95
C GLU A 909 3.75 37.34 12.13
N VAL A 910 3.60 37.19 10.82
CA VAL A 910 4.69 37.02 9.85
C VAL A 910 4.69 38.24 8.92
N GLU A 911 5.88 38.80 8.72
CA GLU A 911 6.08 39.97 7.87
C GLU A 911 5.68 39.67 6.42
N ILE A 912 4.83 40.54 5.86
CA ILE A 912 4.50 40.57 4.44
C ILE A 912 5.20 41.76 3.81
N THR A 913 5.95 41.51 2.74
CA THR A 913 6.47 42.53 1.82
C THR A 913 5.64 42.56 0.55
N ARG A 914 5.74 43.63 -0.25
CA ARG A 914 5.17 43.69 -1.60
C ARG A 914 6.30 43.72 -2.63
N ALA A 915 6.19 42.87 -3.65
CA ALA A 915 7.05 42.91 -4.82
C ALA A 915 6.74 44.14 -5.70
N PRO A 916 7.64 44.56 -6.62
CA PRO A 916 7.41 45.72 -7.49
C PRO A 916 6.19 45.60 -8.42
N ASP A 917 5.70 44.38 -8.67
CA ASP A 917 4.48 44.06 -9.41
C ASP A 917 3.22 44.01 -8.53
N GLY A 918 3.31 44.44 -7.27
CA GLY A 918 2.20 44.55 -6.31
C GLY A 918 1.87 43.26 -5.56
N ARG A 919 2.42 42.11 -5.98
CA ARG A 919 2.21 40.80 -5.34
C ARG A 919 2.72 40.80 -3.90
N ILE A 920 2.03 40.09 -3.00
CA ILE A 920 2.49 39.93 -1.62
C ILE A 920 3.53 38.81 -1.55
N VAL A 921 4.55 38.99 -0.71
CA VAL A 921 5.64 38.02 -0.50
C VAL A 921 5.87 37.83 0.99
N PHE A 922 5.85 36.58 1.45
CA PHE A 922 6.22 36.21 2.82
C PHE A 922 7.05 34.92 2.84
N THR A 923 7.69 34.64 3.97
CA THR A 923 8.52 33.44 4.18
C THR A 923 7.85 32.51 5.19
N ALA A 924 7.46 31.32 4.74
CA ALA A 924 7.03 30.21 5.59
C ALA A 924 8.26 29.45 6.11
N ASP A 925 8.56 29.56 7.40
CA ASP A 925 9.76 29.03 8.05
C ASP A 925 9.39 27.97 9.09
N THR A 926 9.60 26.69 8.76
CA THR A 926 9.25 25.57 9.66
C THR A 926 10.11 25.53 10.93
N SER A 927 11.24 26.25 11.00
CA SER A 927 12.07 26.27 12.20
C SER A 927 11.42 26.98 13.39
N ARG A 928 10.31 27.71 13.15
CA ARG A 928 9.42 28.28 14.17
C ARG A 928 8.40 27.29 14.75
N GLY A 929 8.35 26.05 14.23
CA GLY A 929 7.37 25.03 14.61
C GLY A 929 6.02 25.13 13.87
N SER A 930 5.92 25.99 12.85
CA SER A 930 4.68 26.22 12.08
C SER A 930 4.72 25.57 10.70
N LEU A 931 3.78 24.65 10.47
CA LEU A 931 3.52 23.98 9.18
C LEU A 931 2.35 24.61 8.40
N ALA A 932 1.61 25.53 9.02
CA ALA A 932 0.46 26.21 8.43
C ALA A 932 0.43 27.69 8.81
N TYR A 933 -0.18 28.50 7.94
CA TYR A 933 -0.27 29.95 8.03
C TYR A 933 -1.67 30.41 7.59
N GLU A 934 -2.21 31.43 8.26
CA GLU A 934 -3.44 32.11 7.85
C GLU A 934 -3.10 33.49 7.30
N ILE A 935 -3.58 33.84 6.10
CA ILE A 935 -3.48 35.21 5.58
C ILE A 935 -4.88 35.83 5.61
N THR A 936 -4.99 36.98 6.28
CA THR A 936 -6.25 37.75 6.39
C THR A 936 -6.10 39.16 5.86
N ARG A 937 -7.21 39.72 5.38
CA ARG A 937 -7.43 41.16 5.16
C ARG A 937 -8.45 41.64 6.19
#